data_AF-A0A9P6BXS5-F1
#
_entry.id   AF-A0A9P6BXS5-F1
#
_cell.length_a   1.000
_cell.length_b   1.000
_cell.length_c   1.000
_cell.angle_alpha   90.00
_cell.angle_beta   90.00
_cell.angle_gamma   90.00
#
_symmetry.space_group_name_H-M   'P 1'
#
loop_
_entity.id
_entity.type
_entity.pdbx_description
1 polymer ?
#
loop_
_entity_poly.entity_id
_entity_poly.type
_entity_poly.pdbx_seq_one_letter_code
_entity_poly.pdbx_strand_id
1 'polypeptide(L)'
;GIDILLEASNRDAAHDSSARDYDPRCHPGTREQHIEDLVYWAVPAAGTDDPLPLFWMNGPAGVGKSAIAQTCAERLKELGKLGASFFFSRNGRDKAAEFIPTIIYQLGTKFPDYRELVNHRIPRDKAIFDKTMAVQFKALIVELFQELEGIGKGIGKRIAIIVDGLDECENADAQCKIIELVAAAALGGITPFCWAFFSRPEAHIKASSTHTDIARVTCTTLLPVSNDSDSDIELYLRDGFVNILRRRNIPIKSQWPSDSDIRMLVNASNGLFIYAATALRDVDQAGSLEEVLCAVCATTSSLTDNPPFAGLDAFYMVIMQRIPPKALPMVLLLCTLLCSGSSYVGGHQRGVMLWRNLLGLSEIELRVVCNHLSAVLHIHCHSDSLDLAQFGGTNRPFQHASTAAVEALRNHIGSKLGGSIYFYHKSFYDFPIDPMRSGTFCVWSSPMLNAYYRHFLEALVKYEGSCSFRGSEPDSAHGPPNLASSSSRPYTNELVNSVLKALVSDRAFDACFGLGCLPEIERQLLQRFGRANFRIFRQGEAMLYAGYSGVLNTRCWNCDGHSKVTQRARLFRILRDQFQTWFDVVQFKATIKRWKECGIIQSYYPNLASWFKSLVLKKSQDKLISKLYRVGHGPKSIFWCFEINFKEEYYQEFRAADLAEGEQIY
;
A
#
# COMPACT_ATOMS: atom_id res chain seq x y z
N GLY A 1 4.38 26.55 10.33
CA GLY A 1 4.79 25.89 9.06
C GLY A 1 5.11 24.44 9.30
N ILE A 2 5.92 24.13 10.32
CA ILE A 2 6.28 22.76 10.70
C ILE A 2 5.06 21.89 11.05
N ASP A 3 4.01 22.43 11.65
CA ASP A 3 2.80 21.65 11.98
C ASP A 3 2.01 21.25 10.72
N ILE A 4 1.91 22.14 9.73
CA ILE A 4 1.30 21.84 8.43
C ILE A 4 2.13 20.76 7.71
N LEU A 5 3.45 20.85 7.81
CA LEU A 5 4.36 19.87 7.25
C LEU A 5 4.22 18.50 7.93
N LEU A 6 4.03 18.49 9.26
CA LEU A 6 3.80 17.27 10.03
C LEU A 6 2.55 16.53 9.53
N GLU A 7 1.47 17.25 9.24
CA GLU A 7 0.24 16.67 8.68
C GLU A 7 0.44 16.05 7.28
N ALA A 8 1.31 16.64 6.45
CA ALA A 8 1.63 16.13 5.11
C ALA A 8 2.69 15.01 5.10
N SER A 9 3.34 14.75 6.25
CA SER A 9 4.44 13.79 6.38
C SER A 9 3.98 12.39 6.81
N ASN A 10 4.73 11.36 6.41
CA ASN A 10 4.58 10.00 6.88
C ASN A 10 5.73 9.66 7.85
N ARG A 11 5.48 9.88 9.13
CA ARG A 11 6.45 9.63 10.20
C ARG A 11 6.86 8.15 10.31
N ASP A 12 6.03 7.23 9.86
CA ASP A 12 6.31 5.79 9.92
C ASP A 12 7.44 5.37 8.96
N ALA A 13 7.81 6.24 8.01
CA ALA A 13 8.90 6.01 7.07
C ALA A 13 10.30 6.42 7.59
N ALA A 14 10.39 7.15 8.71
CA ALA A 14 11.68 7.52 9.29
C ALA A 14 12.32 6.32 10.03
N HIS A 15 13.65 6.18 9.94
CA HIS A 15 14.40 5.05 10.54
C HIS A 15 14.13 4.80 12.04
N ASP A 16 13.79 5.84 12.81
CA ASP A 16 13.60 5.82 14.26
C ASP A 16 12.12 5.87 14.68
N SER A 17 11.20 5.61 13.74
CA SER A 17 9.78 5.45 14.06
C SER A 17 9.51 4.14 14.80
N SER A 18 8.60 4.17 15.77
CA SER A 18 8.09 2.95 16.43
C SER A 18 7.44 1.97 15.47
N ALA A 19 6.93 2.45 14.32
CA ALA A 19 6.43 1.58 13.25
C ALA A 19 7.54 0.70 12.63
N ARG A 20 8.81 1.04 12.87
CA ARG A 20 10.01 0.32 12.41
C ARG A 20 10.75 -0.42 13.52
N ASP A 21 10.23 -0.49 14.74
CA ASP A 21 10.93 -1.15 15.86
C ASP A 21 11.33 -2.61 15.54
N TYR A 22 10.53 -3.28 14.70
CA TYR A 22 10.73 -4.67 14.27
C TYR A 22 11.26 -4.80 12.82
N ASP A 23 11.55 -3.70 12.14
CA ASP A 23 12.13 -3.72 10.79
C ASP A 23 13.60 -4.19 10.85
N PRO A 24 14.12 -4.82 9.78
CA PRO A 24 15.39 -5.53 9.83
C PRO A 24 16.57 -4.56 10.01
N ARG A 25 17.49 -4.93 10.91
CA ARG A 25 18.86 -4.39 11.05
C ARG A 25 19.85 -5.48 10.64
N CYS A 26 21.06 -5.10 10.24
CA CYS A 26 22.12 -6.09 10.10
C CYS A 26 22.41 -6.74 11.45
N HIS A 27 22.56 -8.07 11.44
CA HIS A 27 23.00 -8.79 12.62
C HIS A 27 24.47 -8.43 12.89
N PRO A 28 24.89 -8.21 14.15
CA PRO A 28 26.28 -7.86 14.45
C PRO A 28 27.28 -8.83 13.82
N GLY A 29 28.31 -8.31 13.15
CA GLY A 29 29.31 -9.12 12.46
C GLY A 29 28.88 -9.63 11.09
N THR A 30 27.75 -9.16 10.54
CA THR A 30 27.30 -9.47 9.17
C THR A 30 27.31 -8.22 8.30
N ARG A 31 27.61 -8.38 7.01
CA ARG A 31 27.61 -7.28 6.02
C ARG A 31 28.51 -6.08 6.38
N GLU A 32 29.49 -6.27 7.27
CA GLU A 32 30.33 -5.19 7.82
C GLU A 32 31.01 -4.38 6.71
N GLN A 33 31.58 -5.04 5.70
CA GLN A 33 32.22 -4.34 4.58
C GLN A 33 31.26 -3.36 3.88
N HIS A 34 30.02 -3.76 3.61
CA HIS A 34 29.04 -2.89 2.95
C HIS A 34 28.59 -1.74 3.84
N ILE A 35 28.50 -1.97 5.16
CA ILE A 35 28.18 -0.93 6.14
C ILE A 35 29.33 0.09 6.18
N GLU A 36 30.57 -0.38 6.24
CA GLU A 36 31.77 0.46 6.26
C GLU A 36 31.93 1.26 4.98
N ASP A 37 31.75 0.63 3.81
CA ASP A 37 31.82 1.29 2.50
C ASP A 37 30.84 2.48 2.41
N LEU A 38 29.60 2.28 2.86
CA LEU A 38 28.59 3.32 2.83
C LEU A 38 28.85 4.42 3.86
N VAL A 39 29.27 4.07 5.07
CA VAL A 39 29.63 5.05 6.09
C VAL A 39 30.83 5.88 5.63
N TYR A 40 31.83 5.27 5.02
CA TYR A 40 32.96 5.95 4.41
C TYR A 40 32.52 6.85 3.24
N TRP A 41 31.60 6.38 2.39
CA TRP A 41 31.04 7.19 1.30
C TRP A 41 30.36 8.48 1.82
N ALA A 42 29.63 8.38 2.94
CA ALA A 42 28.96 9.53 3.55
C ALA A 42 29.95 10.43 4.32
N VAL A 43 30.93 9.83 4.98
CA VAL A 43 31.89 10.49 5.89
C VAL A 43 33.31 10.10 5.50
N PRO A 44 33.83 10.62 4.37
CA PRO A 44 35.18 10.30 3.93
C PRO A 44 36.23 10.84 4.91
N ALA A 45 37.40 10.19 4.94
CA ALA A 45 38.51 10.62 5.78
C ALA A 45 39.01 12.01 5.38
N ALA A 46 39.51 12.78 6.34
CA ALA A 46 40.09 14.08 6.05
C ALA A 46 41.29 13.93 5.09
N GLY A 47 41.29 14.69 4.00
CA GLY A 47 42.37 14.69 3.01
C GLY A 47 42.22 13.67 1.87
N THR A 48 41.09 12.96 1.76
CA THR A 48 40.74 12.18 0.56
C THR A 48 39.80 12.94 -0.36
N ASP A 49 39.77 12.57 -1.65
CA ASP A 49 38.80 13.12 -2.59
C ASP A 49 37.38 12.72 -2.17
N ASP A 50 36.46 13.69 -2.21
CA ASP A 50 35.06 13.47 -1.86
C ASP A 50 34.44 12.43 -2.82
N PRO A 51 33.80 11.36 -2.30
CA PRO A 51 33.06 10.42 -3.12
C PRO A 51 31.92 11.11 -3.87
N LEU A 52 31.47 10.49 -4.97
CA LEU A 52 30.32 10.98 -5.72
C LEU A 52 29.09 11.17 -4.79
N PRO A 53 28.27 12.22 -5.02
CA PRO A 53 27.22 12.62 -4.08
C PRO A 53 26.02 11.67 -4.04
N LEU A 54 25.86 10.78 -5.02
CA LEU A 54 24.85 9.72 -5.00
C LEU A 54 25.49 8.36 -4.80
N PHE A 55 24.81 7.51 -4.04
CA PHE A 55 25.13 6.11 -3.86
C PHE A 55 23.90 5.28 -4.17
N TRP A 56 24.02 4.27 -5.01
CA TRP A 56 22.94 3.38 -5.34
C TRP A 56 23.35 1.93 -5.07
N MET A 57 22.80 1.35 -4.00
CA MET A 57 22.91 -0.07 -3.73
C MET A 57 21.73 -0.79 -4.36
N ASN A 58 22.00 -1.53 -5.43
CA ASN A 58 20.98 -2.32 -6.11
C ASN A 58 21.18 -3.80 -5.88
N GLY A 59 20.09 -4.56 -5.89
CA GLY A 59 20.16 -6.00 -5.72
C GLY A 59 18.78 -6.65 -5.63
N PRO A 60 18.70 -7.97 -5.79
CA PRO A 60 17.44 -8.71 -5.74
C PRO A 60 16.76 -8.64 -4.37
N ALA A 61 15.52 -9.14 -4.28
CA ALA A 61 14.81 -9.29 -3.03
C ALA A 61 15.61 -10.11 -2.01
N GLY A 62 15.61 -9.70 -0.74
CA GLY A 62 16.06 -10.56 0.35
C GLY A 62 17.56 -10.74 0.56
N VAL A 63 18.42 -10.02 -0.15
CA VAL A 63 19.89 -10.01 0.07
C VAL A 63 20.34 -9.15 1.26
N GLY A 64 19.43 -8.37 1.88
CA GLY A 64 19.73 -7.58 3.09
C GLY A 64 19.87 -6.06 2.89
N LYS A 65 19.50 -5.50 1.73
CA LYS A 65 19.60 -4.05 1.44
C LYS A 65 18.98 -3.16 2.54
N SER A 66 17.72 -3.41 2.91
CA SER A 66 17.02 -2.64 3.94
C SER A 66 17.67 -2.74 5.32
N ALA A 67 18.28 -3.88 5.63
CA ALA A 67 19.03 -4.09 6.87
C ALA A 67 20.30 -3.24 6.91
N ILE A 68 21.04 -3.19 5.81
CA ILE A 68 22.20 -2.32 5.64
C ILE A 68 21.77 -0.84 5.72
N ALA A 69 20.71 -0.46 5.02
CA ALA A 69 20.17 0.91 5.04
C ALA A 69 19.79 1.36 6.46
N GLN A 70 19.11 0.50 7.23
CA GLN A 70 18.73 0.78 8.61
C GLN A 70 19.96 0.94 9.52
N THR A 71 20.90 -0.01 9.47
CA THR A 71 22.13 0.03 10.28
C THR A 71 23.00 1.25 9.93
N CYS A 72 23.14 1.57 8.65
CA CYS A 72 23.86 2.77 8.21
C CYS A 72 23.16 4.06 8.65
N ALA A 73 21.82 4.13 8.63
CA ALA A 73 21.10 5.29 9.12
C ALA A 73 21.35 5.53 10.62
N GLU A 74 21.29 4.47 11.43
CA GLU A 74 21.56 4.54 12.87
C GLU A 74 23.01 5.01 13.13
N ARG A 75 24.00 4.41 12.46
CA ARG A 75 25.42 4.81 12.58
C ARG A 75 25.68 6.24 12.13
N LEU A 76 25.05 6.68 11.03
CA LEU A 76 25.18 8.07 10.56
C LEU A 76 24.46 9.07 11.46
N LYS A 77 23.39 8.67 12.15
CA LYS A 77 22.74 9.50 13.17
C LYS A 77 23.66 9.70 14.37
N GLU A 78 24.30 8.63 14.85
CA GLU A 78 25.29 8.70 15.94
C GLU A 78 26.48 9.61 15.58
N LEU A 79 26.93 9.57 14.33
CA LEU A 79 27.97 10.46 13.81
C LEU A 79 27.48 11.90 13.55
N GLY A 80 26.20 12.20 13.78
CA GLY A 80 25.61 13.52 13.50
C GLY A 80 25.49 13.84 12.00
N LYS A 81 25.72 12.87 11.12
CA LYS A 81 25.79 13.04 9.66
C LYS A 81 24.51 12.64 8.90
N LEU A 82 23.58 11.93 9.54
CA LEU A 82 22.26 11.64 8.94
C LEU A 82 21.35 12.87 8.98
N GLY A 83 20.97 13.43 7.84
CA GLY A 83 19.99 14.52 7.74
C GLY A 83 18.55 14.04 7.84
N ALA A 84 18.21 13.03 7.06
CA ALA A 84 16.89 12.43 7.02
C ALA A 84 16.97 10.99 6.50
N SER A 85 15.93 10.20 6.72
CA SER A 85 15.76 8.91 6.05
C SER A 85 14.31 8.65 5.68
N PHE A 86 14.10 7.90 4.59
CA PHE A 86 12.78 7.48 4.16
C PHE A 86 12.83 6.03 3.69
N PHE A 87 12.07 5.18 4.35
CA PHE A 87 11.99 3.77 4.02
C PHE A 87 10.62 3.46 3.42
N PHE A 88 10.60 3.37 2.09
CA PHE A 88 9.41 2.98 1.37
C PHE A 88 9.01 1.56 1.74
N SER A 89 7.71 1.33 1.80
CA SER A 89 7.18 -0.01 1.98
C SER A 89 5.78 -0.11 1.43
N ARG A 90 5.47 -1.25 0.81
CA ARG A 90 4.07 -1.63 0.47
C ARG A 90 3.17 -1.71 1.70
N ASN A 91 3.71 -1.61 2.91
CA ASN A 91 2.99 -1.60 4.18
C ASN A 91 2.58 -0.19 4.62
N GLY A 92 1.97 0.60 3.72
CA GLY A 92 1.42 1.92 4.06
C GLY A 92 2.41 3.09 3.94
N ARG A 93 3.59 2.87 3.34
CA ARG A 93 4.67 3.86 3.17
C ARG A 93 5.12 3.94 1.72
N ASP A 94 4.22 3.69 0.77
CA ASP A 94 4.52 3.60 -0.66
C ASP A 94 4.19 4.89 -1.42
N LYS A 95 3.57 5.89 -0.78
CA LYS A 95 3.11 7.10 -1.48
C LYS A 95 4.25 8.09 -1.76
N ALA A 96 4.38 8.48 -3.02
CA ALA A 96 5.40 9.44 -3.43
C ALA A 96 5.14 10.85 -2.88
N ALA A 97 3.87 11.23 -2.72
CA ALA A 97 3.47 12.54 -2.22
C ALA A 97 3.96 12.81 -0.78
N GLU A 98 4.18 11.77 0.01
CA GLU A 98 4.62 11.85 1.40
C GLU A 98 6.15 11.95 1.53
N PHE A 99 6.90 11.66 0.46
CA PHE A 99 8.37 11.59 0.47
C PHE A 99 9.01 12.93 0.82
N ILE A 100 8.78 13.97 0.01
CA ILE A 100 9.39 15.29 0.23
C ILE A 100 8.98 15.87 1.58
N PRO A 101 7.68 15.95 1.94
CA PRO A 101 7.26 16.49 3.24
C PRO A 101 7.96 15.82 4.42
N THR A 102 8.14 14.50 4.37
CA THR A 102 8.81 13.73 5.43
C THR A 102 10.30 14.03 5.53
N ILE A 103 10.99 14.20 4.40
CA ILE A 103 12.39 14.64 4.39
C ILE A 103 12.53 16.05 4.98
N ILE A 104 11.70 17.00 4.55
CA ILE A 104 11.73 18.37 5.09
C ILE A 104 11.44 18.39 6.59
N TYR A 105 10.51 17.57 7.06
CA TYR A 105 10.15 17.53 8.48
C TYR A 105 11.34 17.07 9.33
N GLN A 106 12.05 16.02 8.90
CA GLN A 106 13.25 15.54 9.58
C GLN A 106 14.37 16.60 9.55
N LEU A 107 14.60 17.24 8.40
CA LEU A 107 15.59 18.31 8.28
C LEU A 107 15.27 19.51 9.18
N GLY A 108 14.01 19.94 9.24
CA GLY A 108 13.56 21.02 10.14
C GLY A 108 13.57 20.63 11.62
N THR A 109 13.45 19.35 11.94
CA THR A 109 13.64 18.87 13.31
C THR A 109 15.11 18.91 13.71
N LYS A 110 16.02 18.59 12.77
CA LYS A 110 17.45 18.55 13.01
C LYS A 110 18.14 19.92 12.98
N PHE A 111 17.74 20.80 12.06
CA PHE A 111 18.42 22.07 11.79
C PHE A 111 17.49 23.27 12.13
N PRO A 112 17.69 23.97 13.27
CA PRO A 112 16.81 25.05 13.71
C PRO A 112 16.68 26.20 12.71
N ASP A 113 17.77 26.63 12.09
CA ASP A 113 17.72 27.74 11.13
C ASP A 113 16.93 27.35 9.86
N TYR A 114 17.06 26.11 9.41
CA TYR A 114 16.23 25.57 8.33
C TYR A 114 14.75 25.56 8.73
N ARG A 115 14.45 25.18 9.98
CA ARG A 115 13.09 25.19 10.53
C ARG A 115 12.47 26.58 10.50
N GLU A 116 13.24 27.62 10.81
CA GLU A 116 12.77 29.01 10.75
C GLU A 116 12.32 29.37 9.33
N LEU A 117 13.14 29.05 8.31
CA LEU A 117 12.78 29.29 6.91
C LEU A 117 11.53 28.51 6.49
N VAL A 118 11.43 27.23 6.87
CA VAL A 118 10.24 26.40 6.63
C VAL A 118 8.99 27.03 7.27
N ASN A 119 9.13 27.55 8.49
CA ASN A 119 8.05 28.23 9.21
C ASN A 119 7.62 29.54 8.55
N HIS A 120 8.48 30.20 7.78
CA HIS A 120 8.13 31.38 6.99
C HIS A 120 7.59 31.03 5.59
N ARG A 121 8.13 29.99 4.94
CA ARG A 121 7.81 29.62 3.55
C ARG A 121 6.43 28.98 3.43
N ILE A 122 6.15 27.94 4.21
CA ILE A 122 4.92 27.14 4.07
C ILE A 122 3.65 27.97 4.30
N PRO A 123 3.54 28.85 5.32
CA PRO A 123 2.31 29.61 5.52
C PRO A 123 1.97 30.58 4.38
N ARG A 124 2.95 31.00 3.58
CA ARG A 124 2.75 31.88 2.41
C ARG A 124 2.20 31.12 1.20
N ASP A 125 2.37 29.80 1.16
CA ASP A 125 1.94 28.94 0.07
C ASP A 125 1.44 27.60 0.63
N LYS A 126 0.26 27.62 1.25
CA LYS A 126 -0.33 26.43 1.88
C LYS A 126 -0.61 25.31 0.88
N ALA A 127 -0.77 25.63 -0.40
CA ALA A 127 -0.99 24.68 -1.47
C ALA A 127 0.32 24.03 -1.98
N ILE A 128 1.48 24.30 -1.35
CA ILE A 128 2.78 23.76 -1.80
C ILE A 128 2.77 22.23 -1.92
N PHE A 129 2.05 21.52 -1.04
CA PHE A 129 1.96 20.06 -1.04
C PHE A 129 1.04 19.50 -2.12
N ASP A 130 0.20 20.34 -2.74
CA ASP A 130 -0.61 19.99 -3.91
C ASP A 130 0.15 20.24 -5.23
N LYS A 131 1.32 20.88 -5.16
CA LYS A 131 2.15 21.15 -6.34
C LYS A 131 2.95 19.91 -6.75
N THR A 132 3.47 19.95 -7.97
CA THR A 132 4.32 18.87 -8.49
C THR A 132 5.53 18.63 -7.60
N MET A 133 6.00 17.38 -7.55
CA MET A 133 7.17 16.97 -6.78
C MET A 133 8.40 17.84 -7.08
N ALA A 134 8.59 18.24 -8.34
CA ALA A 134 9.69 19.11 -8.75
C ALA A 134 9.61 20.50 -8.11
N VAL A 135 8.40 21.08 -8.03
CA VAL A 135 8.19 22.39 -7.39
C VAL A 135 8.42 22.29 -5.89
N GLN A 136 7.91 21.24 -5.24
CA GLN A 136 8.14 21.00 -3.82
C GLN A 136 9.64 20.84 -3.52
N PHE A 137 10.33 20.00 -4.28
CA PHE A 137 11.76 19.73 -4.12
C PHE A 137 12.58 21.02 -4.28
N LYS A 138 12.31 21.80 -5.34
CA LYS A 138 13.00 23.06 -5.58
C LYS A 138 12.74 24.07 -4.46
N ALA A 139 11.48 24.32 -4.14
CA ALA A 139 11.11 25.39 -3.21
C ALA A 139 11.49 25.08 -1.76
N LEU A 140 11.44 23.81 -1.35
CA LEU A 140 11.64 23.43 0.05
C LEU A 140 13.04 22.85 0.31
N ILE A 141 13.65 22.13 -0.64
CA ILE A 141 15.03 21.63 -0.47
C ILE A 141 16.00 22.66 -1.05
N VAL A 142 16.00 22.85 -2.37
CA VAL A 142 17.05 23.61 -3.05
C VAL A 142 17.09 25.08 -2.60
N GLU A 143 15.98 25.81 -2.74
CA GLU A 143 15.93 27.26 -2.50
C GLU A 143 16.12 27.60 -1.01
N LEU A 144 15.57 26.82 -0.08
CA LEU A 144 15.76 27.06 1.36
C LEU A 144 17.20 26.82 1.81
N PHE A 145 17.91 25.84 1.24
CA PHE A 145 19.33 25.65 1.56
C PHE A 145 20.22 26.73 0.93
N GLN A 146 19.90 27.20 -0.27
CA GLN A 146 20.58 28.36 -0.84
C GLN A 146 20.36 29.63 0.00
N GLU A 147 19.15 29.82 0.54
CA GLU A 147 18.84 30.94 1.44
C GLU A 147 19.65 30.84 2.74
N LEU A 148 19.75 29.65 3.34
CA LEU A 148 20.60 29.41 4.53
C LEU A 148 22.07 29.72 4.27
N GLU A 149 22.61 29.24 3.14
CA GLU A 149 24.00 29.48 2.76
C GLU A 149 24.25 30.98 2.57
N GLY A 150 23.32 31.68 1.89
CA GLY A 150 23.40 33.12 1.64
C GLY A 150 23.38 33.99 2.89
N ILE A 151 22.77 33.51 4.00
CA ILE A 151 22.78 34.19 5.30
C ILE A 151 23.89 33.71 6.24
N GLY A 152 24.85 32.91 5.75
CA GLY A 152 25.98 32.40 6.53
C GLY A 152 25.59 31.36 7.58
N LYS A 153 24.40 30.75 7.46
CA LYS A 153 23.90 29.68 8.33
C LYS A 153 23.84 28.34 7.61
N GLY A 154 24.77 28.12 6.68
CA GLY A 154 24.92 26.88 5.93
C GLY A 154 25.05 25.68 6.87
N ILE A 155 24.47 24.55 6.45
CA ILE A 155 24.68 23.28 7.15
C ILE A 155 25.98 22.63 6.62
N GLY A 156 26.67 21.88 7.47
CA GLY A 156 27.93 21.22 7.10
C GLY A 156 27.80 20.38 5.82
N LYS A 157 28.92 20.14 5.14
CA LYS A 157 28.92 19.35 3.89
C LYS A 157 28.65 17.86 4.14
N ARG A 158 28.12 17.20 3.11
CA ARG A 158 27.83 15.76 3.03
C ARG A 158 26.93 15.28 4.16
N ILE A 159 25.77 15.92 4.29
CA ILE A 159 24.69 15.43 5.16
C ILE A 159 23.97 14.31 4.41
N ALA A 160 23.98 13.11 4.96
CA ALA A 160 23.44 11.93 4.30
C ALA A 160 21.91 11.90 4.35
N ILE A 161 21.27 11.56 3.23
CA ILE A 161 19.86 11.21 3.17
C ILE A 161 19.75 9.78 2.63
N ILE A 162 19.14 8.89 3.42
CA ILE A 162 18.97 7.47 3.06
C ILE A 162 17.53 7.24 2.57
N VAL A 163 17.41 6.65 1.40
CA VAL A 163 16.13 6.27 0.78
C VAL A 163 16.16 4.78 0.49
N ASP A 164 15.45 4.00 1.31
CA ASP A 164 15.34 2.55 1.14
C ASP A 164 14.02 2.16 0.47
N GLY A 165 14.05 1.04 -0.26
CA GLY A 165 12.88 0.45 -0.89
C GLY A 165 12.29 1.31 -2.00
N LEU A 166 13.08 2.08 -2.76
CA LEU A 166 12.51 2.96 -3.80
C LEU A 166 11.60 2.20 -4.79
N ASP A 167 11.88 0.93 -5.07
CA ASP A 167 11.03 0.05 -5.89
C ASP A 167 9.67 -0.33 -5.24
N GLU A 168 9.48 -0.01 -3.97
CA GLU A 168 8.21 -0.16 -3.24
C GLU A 168 7.34 1.10 -3.31
N CYS A 169 7.85 2.21 -3.84
CA CYS A 169 7.05 3.41 -4.15
C CYS A 169 5.97 3.08 -5.19
N GLU A 170 4.78 3.67 -5.03
CA GLU A 170 3.56 3.27 -5.71
C GLU A 170 3.59 3.41 -7.24
N ASN A 171 4.45 4.28 -7.78
CA ASN A 171 4.49 4.64 -9.20
C ASN A 171 5.92 4.67 -9.74
N ALA A 172 6.17 3.96 -10.85
CA ALA A 172 7.44 3.95 -11.59
C ALA A 172 7.90 5.35 -12.02
N ASP A 173 6.99 6.21 -12.52
CA ASP A 173 7.32 7.58 -12.92
C ASP A 173 7.77 8.41 -11.72
N ALA A 174 7.13 8.22 -10.57
CA ALA A 174 7.51 8.89 -9.33
C ALA A 174 8.90 8.44 -8.85
N GLN A 175 9.22 7.14 -8.99
CA GLN A 175 10.55 6.60 -8.67
C GLN A 175 11.63 7.23 -9.55
N CYS A 176 11.43 7.26 -10.88
CA CYS A 176 12.31 7.94 -11.82
C CYS A 176 12.46 9.42 -11.47
N LYS A 177 11.34 10.09 -11.13
CA LYS A 177 11.34 11.52 -10.82
C LYS A 177 12.14 11.87 -9.57
N ILE A 178 12.07 11.03 -8.53
CA ILE A 178 12.88 11.19 -7.32
C ILE A 178 14.38 11.14 -7.67
N ILE A 179 14.80 10.15 -8.47
CA ILE A 179 16.19 9.99 -8.91
C ILE A 179 16.65 11.23 -9.70
N GLU A 180 15.85 11.68 -10.68
CA GLU A 180 16.17 12.85 -11.51
C GLU A 180 16.35 14.13 -10.68
N LEU A 181 15.42 14.42 -9.76
CA LEU A 181 15.46 15.66 -8.96
C LEU A 181 16.67 15.70 -8.03
N VAL A 182 16.96 14.56 -7.39
CA VAL A 182 18.11 14.42 -6.51
C VAL A 182 19.42 14.52 -7.29
N ALA A 183 19.52 13.87 -8.45
CA ALA A 183 20.71 13.93 -9.29
C ALA A 183 20.95 15.34 -9.85
N ALA A 184 19.91 16.05 -10.29
CA ALA A 184 20.04 17.42 -10.75
C ALA A 184 20.56 18.37 -9.66
N ALA A 185 20.07 18.22 -8.43
CA ALA A 185 20.55 19.01 -7.28
C ALA A 185 22.01 18.68 -6.91
N ALA A 186 22.38 17.41 -7.01
CA ALA A 186 23.74 16.94 -6.75
C ALA A 186 24.75 17.42 -7.81
N LEU A 187 24.39 17.33 -9.10
CA LEU A 187 25.21 17.80 -10.24
C LEU A 187 25.53 19.30 -10.13
N GLY A 188 24.56 20.10 -9.71
CA GLY A 188 24.77 21.53 -9.54
C GLY A 188 25.56 21.91 -8.29
N GLY A 189 25.88 20.96 -7.40
CA GLY A 189 26.54 21.24 -6.11
C GLY A 189 25.72 22.18 -5.21
N ILE A 190 24.40 22.25 -5.42
CA ILE A 190 23.54 23.31 -4.88
C ILE A 190 23.18 23.04 -3.42
N THR A 191 23.15 21.77 -3.02
CA THR A 191 22.75 21.34 -1.69
C THR A 191 23.90 20.61 -0.99
N PRO A 192 23.98 20.66 0.35
CA PRO A 192 25.02 19.99 1.12
C PRO A 192 24.78 18.48 1.30
N PHE A 193 23.80 17.92 0.59
CA PHE A 193 23.36 16.54 0.78
C PHE A 193 24.09 15.55 -0.11
N CYS A 194 24.35 14.37 0.44
CA CYS A 194 24.62 13.16 -0.33
C CYS A 194 23.47 12.17 -0.12
N TRP A 195 23.08 11.46 -1.18
CA TRP A 195 21.88 10.62 -1.17
C TRP A 195 22.24 9.16 -1.44
N ALA A 196 21.76 8.26 -0.57
CA ALA A 196 21.89 6.83 -0.75
C ALA A 196 20.54 6.21 -1.08
N PHE A 197 20.44 5.55 -2.23
CA PHE A 197 19.28 4.82 -2.68
C PHE A 197 19.50 3.32 -2.55
N PHE A 198 18.50 2.62 -2.04
CA PHE A 198 18.46 1.16 -2.01
C PHE A 198 17.21 0.68 -2.73
N SER A 199 17.39 -0.17 -3.74
CA SER A 199 16.26 -0.69 -4.51
C SER A 199 16.57 -1.96 -5.28
N ARG A 200 15.53 -2.63 -5.77
CA ARG A 200 15.67 -3.61 -6.85
C ARG A 200 16.05 -2.88 -8.15
N PRO A 201 16.85 -3.50 -9.03
CA PRO A 201 17.20 -2.93 -10.33
C PRO A 201 16.05 -3.12 -11.33
N GLU A 202 14.84 -2.66 -10.99
CA GLU A 202 13.71 -2.64 -11.92
C GLU A 202 14.08 -1.80 -13.15
N ALA A 203 13.53 -2.17 -14.33
CA ALA A 203 14.04 -1.69 -15.61
C ALA A 203 14.10 -0.16 -15.72
N HIS A 204 13.06 0.54 -15.26
CA HIS A 204 12.98 2.01 -15.25
C HIS A 204 13.93 2.64 -14.23
N ILE A 205 14.08 2.08 -13.03
CA ILE A 205 15.07 2.55 -12.04
C ILE A 205 16.48 2.43 -12.62
N LYS A 206 16.80 1.28 -13.21
CA LYS A 206 18.11 1.05 -13.83
C LYS A 206 18.35 2.01 -14.99
N ALA A 207 17.36 2.22 -15.86
CA ALA A 207 17.45 3.17 -16.97
C ALA A 207 17.71 4.60 -16.48
N SER A 208 16.98 5.06 -15.45
CA SER A 208 17.19 6.38 -14.84
C SER A 208 18.56 6.52 -14.20
N SER A 209 18.97 5.57 -13.34
CA SER A 209 20.25 5.66 -12.62
C SER A 209 21.47 5.55 -13.53
N THR A 210 21.33 4.93 -14.71
CA THR A 210 22.42 4.76 -15.68
C THR A 210 22.44 5.81 -16.79
N HIS A 211 21.48 6.75 -16.79
CA HIS A 211 21.49 7.88 -17.71
C HIS A 211 22.79 8.69 -17.55
N THR A 212 23.38 9.16 -18.66
CA THR A 212 24.77 9.68 -18.70
C THR A 212 25.06 10.73 -17.63
N ASP A 213 24.16 11.70 -17.41
CA ASP A 213 24.38 12.75 -16.41
C ASP A 213 24.28 12.23 -14.96
N ILE A 214 23.38 11.27 -14.72
CA ILE A 214 23.13 10.70 -13.38
C ILE A 214 24.25 9.73 -13.01
N ALA A 215 24.69 8.91 -13.96
CA ALA A 215 25.79 7.96 -13.77
C ALA A 215 27.10 8.67 -13.37
N ARG A 216 27.35 9.90 -13.85
CA ARG A 216 28.54 10.71 -13.51
C ARG A 216 28.61 11.14 -12.05
N VAL A 217 27.49 11.15 -11.35
CA VAL A 217 27.40 11.53 -9.93
C VAL A 217 26.97 10.39 -9.02
N THR A 218 26.92 9.16 -9.54
CA THR A 218 26.42 7.98 -8.81
C THR A 218 27.49 6.91 -8.65
N CYS A 219 27.83 6.60 -7.40
CA CYS A 219 28.51 5.36 -7.04
C CYS A 219 27.48 4.22 -7.06
N THR A 220 27.67 3.20 -7.90
CA THR A 220 26.74 2.06 -7.99
C THR A 220 27.38 0.81 -7.41
N THR A 221 26.70 0.20 -6.45
CA THR A 221 27.10 -1.08 -5.85
C THR A 221 26.02 -2.12 -6.07
N LEU A 222 26.37 -3.23 -6.71
CA LEU A 222 25.49 -4.39 -6.82
C LEU A 222 25.70 -5.27 -5.58
N LEU A 223 24.60 -5.62 -4.91
CA LEU A 223 24.55 -6.65 -3.88
C LEU A 223 23.93 -7.91 -4.51
N PRO A 224 24.75 -8.82 -5.08
CA PRO A 224 24.24 -9.98 -5.81
C PRO A 224 23.68 -11.06 -4.86
N VAL A 225 22.93 -12.01 -5.44
CA VAL A 225 22.76 -13.32 -4.81
C VAL A 225 24.11 -14.04 -4.95
N SER A 226 24.78 -14.28 -3.83
CA SER A 226 26.09 -14.94 -3.81
C SER A 226 26.30 -15.70 -2.51
N ASN A 227 27.04 -16.80 -2.62
CA ASN A 227 27.50 -17.60 -1.50
C ASN A 227 28.58 -16.86 -0.66
N ASP A 228 29.06 -15.70 -1.11
CA ASP A 228 29.91 -14.82 -0.29
C ASP A 228 29.21 -14.40 1.02
N SER A 229 27.87 -14.46 1.05
CA SER A 229 27.08 -14.19 2.25
C SER A 229 26.80 -15.41 3.12
N ASP A 230 27.28 -16.61 2.75
CA ASP A 230 26.97 -17.85 3.46
C ASP A 230 27.52 -17.84 4.89
N SER A 231 28.73 -17.30 5.11
CA SER A 231 29.30 -17.15 6.46
C SER A 231 28.47 -16.21 7.33
N ASP A 232 27.98 -15.11 6.76
CA ASP A 232 27.11 -14.18 7.48
C ASP A 232 25.73 -14.81 7.78
N ILE A 233 25.18 -15.57 6.83
CA ILE A 233 23.91 -16.30 6.99
C ILE A 233 24.07 -17.39 8.05
N GLU A 234 25.19 -18.11 8.06
CA GLU A 234 25.50 -19.10 9.10
C GLU A 234 25.53 -18.45 10.49
N LEU A 235 26.24 -17.33 10.65
CA LEU A 235 26.29 -16.58 11.91
C LEU A 235 24.87 -16.14 12.34
N TYR A 236 24.11 -15.56 11.40
CA TYR A 236 22.74 -15.12 11.63
C TYR A 236 21.81 -16.27 12.06
N LEU A 237 21.90 -17.43 11.40
CA LEU A 237 21.11 -18.62 11.75
C LEU A 237 21.47 -19.13 13.14
N ARG A 238 22.77 -19.30 13.44
CA ARG A 238 23.24 -19.81 14.73
C ARG A 238 22.73 -18.95 15.88
N ASP A 239 22.93 -17.64 15.79
CA ASP A 239 22.46 -16.72 16.82
C ASP A 239 20.93 -16.63 16.87
N GLY A 240 20.27 -16.71 15.72
CA GLY A 240 18.81 -16.79 15.59
C GLY A 240 18.22 -17.97 16.35
N PHE A 241 18.77 -19.18 16.18
CA PHE A 241 18.30 -20.36 16.91
C PHE A 241 18.58 -20.29 18.41
N VAL A 242 19.74 -19.76 18.80
CA VAL A 242 20.02 -19.50 20.22
C VAL A 242 18.98 -18.53 20.81
N ASN A 243 18.60 -17.48 20.07
CA ASN A 243 17.54 -16.56 20.49
C ASN A 243 16.16 -17.23 20.61
N ILE A 244 15.83 -18.19 19.73
CA ILE A 244 14.60 -18.98 19.83
C ILE A 244 14.62 -19.82 21.11
N LEU A 245 15.73 -20.52 21.40
CA LEU A 245 15.86 -21.31 22.64
C LEU A 245 15.69 -20.45 23.89
N ARG A 246 16.34 -19.28 23.92
CA ARG A 246 16.19 -18.31 25.03
C ARG A 246 14.74 -17.88 25.21
N ARG A 247 14.05 -17.49 24.14
CA ARG A 247 12.64 -17.05 24.21
C ARG A 247 11.67 -18.16 24.63
N ARG A 248 11.97 -19.42 24.28
CA ARG A 248 11.18 -20.59 24.69
C ARG A 248 11.55 -21.13 26.07
N ASN A 249 12.49 -20.50 26.79
CA ASN A 249 13.03 -20.99 28.06
C ASN A 249 13.54 -22.44 27.98
N ILE A 250 14.07 -22.84 26.83
CA ILE A 250 14.67 -24.16 26.63
C ILE A 250 16.16 -24.04 26.95
N PRO A 251 16.71 -24.86 27.88
CA PRO A 251 18.14 -24.86 28.16
C PRO A 251 18.92 -25.06 26.87
N ILE A 252 20.01 -24.30 26.71
CA ILE A 252 20.92 -24.46 25.57
C ILE A 252 21.59 -25.83 25.72
N LYS A 253 21.00 -26.85 25.12
CA LYS A 253 21.64 -28.15 24.94
C LYS A 253 22.78 -27.96 23.96
N SER A 254 23.90 -28.63 24.19
CA SER A 254 25.02 -28.61 23.26
C SER A 254 24.56 -29.15 21.90
N GLN A 255 24.74 -28.34 20.84
CA GLN A 255 24.59 -28.68 19.42
C GLN A 255 23.15 -28.75 18.83
N TRP A 256 22.18 -28.00 19.35
CA TRP A 256 20.92 -27.77 18.61
C TRP A 256 20.86 -26.33 18.04
N PRO A 257 20.61 -26.15 16.73
CA PRO A 257 20.62 -27.18 15.69
C PRO A 257 22.00 -27.81 15.48
N SER A 258 22.05 -28.98 14.84
CA SER A 258 23.33 -29.58 14.50
C SER A 258 24.03 -28.77 13.40
N ASP A 259 25.35 -28.89 13.29
CA ASP A 259 26.09 -28.22 12.20
C ASP A 259 25.64 -28.69 10.81
N SER A 260 25.11 -29.91 10.70
CA SER A 260 24.53 -30.42 9.46
C SER A 260 23.24 -29.67 9.09
N ASP A 261 22.39 -29.39 10.08
CA ASP A 261 21.14 -28.68 9.88
C ASP A 261 21.40 -27.23 9.47
N ILE A 262 22.36 -26.57 10.13
CA ILE A 262 22.78 -25.21 9.77
C ILE A 262 23.31 -25.17 8.33
N ARG A 263 24.24 -26.07 7.97
CA ARG A 263 24.76 -26.14 6.60
C ARG A 263 23.68 -26.39 5.56
N MET A 264 22.68 -27.21 5.87
CA MET A 264 21.55 -27.47 4.97
C MET A 264 20.74 -26.19 4.72
N LEU A 265 20.44 -25.41 5.76
CA LEU A 265 19.73 -24.14 5.63
C LEU A 265 20.55 -23.07 4.92
N VAL A 266 21.86 -22.99 5.17
CA VAL A 266 22.78 -22.07 4.47
C VAL A 266 22.77 -22.40 2.97
N ASN A 267 22.99 -23.66 2.60
CA ASN A 267 22.99 -24.08 1.20
C ASN A 267 21.63 -23.85 0.52
N ALA A 268 20.52 -24.09 1.23
CA ALA A 268 19.18 -23.83 0.72
C ALA A 268 18.86 -22.35 0.55
N SER A 269 19.45 -21.49 1.37
CA SER A 269 19.28 -20.05 1.27
C SER A 269 19.89 -19.48 -0.01
N ASN A 270 20.92 -20.12 -0.56
CA ASN A 270 21.63 -19.69 -1.76
C ASN A 270 21.99 -18.19 -1.70
N GLY A 271 22.54 -17.72 -0.57
CA GLY A 271 22.89 -16.31 -0.35
C GLY A 271 21.73 -15.36 -0.03
N LEU A 272 20.51 -15.86 0.21
CA LEU A 272 19.33 -15.03 0.52
C LEU A 272 19.04 -14.99 2.03
N PHE A 273 19.35 -13.87 2.68
CA PHE A 273 18.98 -13.61 4.08
C PHE A 273 17.49 -13.75 4.35
N ILE A 274 16.63 -13.38 3.40
CA ILE A 274 15.18 -13.55 3.55
C ILE A 274 14.80 -15.01 3.78
N TYR A 275 15.51 -15.96 3.17
CA TYR A 275 15.27 -17.38 3.38
C TYR A 275 15.56 -17.73 4.84
N ALA A 276 16.76 -17.41 5.32
CA ALA A 276 17.18 -17.65 6.70
C ALA A 276 16.24 -16.99 7.73
N ALA A 277 15.86 -15.73 7.50
CA ALA A 277 14.93 -15.00 8.36
C ALA A 277 13.54 -15.65 8.37
N THR A 278 13.05 -16.11 7.22
CA THR A 278 11.75 -16.79 7.11
C THR A 278 11.81 -18.16 7.78
N ALA A 279 12.90 -18.91 7.63
CA ALA A 279 13.11 -20.21 8.28
C ALA A 279 13.15 -20.07 9.81
N LEU A 280 13.90 -19.09 10.33
CA LEU A 280 13.91 -18.78 11.77
C LEU A 280 12.51 -18.42 12.28
N ARG A 281 11.77 -17.57 11.56
CA ARG A 281 10.39 -17.21 11.93
C ARG A 281 9.46 -18.42 11.92
N ASP A 282 9.57 -19.27 10.91
CA ASP A 282 8.76 -20.48 10.79
C ASP A 282 9.01 -21.42 11.98
N VAL A 283 10.28 -21.70 12.29
CA VAL A 283 10.67 -22.51 13.46
C VAL A 283 10.20 -21.88 14.77
N ASP A 284 10.25 -20.55 14.89
CA ASP A 284 9.87 -19.82 16.09
C ASP A 284 8.35 -19.79 16.33
N GLN A 285 7.54 -19.72 15.26
CA GLN A 285 6.11 -19.38 15.36
C GLN A 285 5.16 -20.53 15.02
N ALA A 286 5.52 -21.45 14.12
CA ALA A 286 4.57 -22.44 13.59
C ALA A 286 5.16 -23.85 13.45
N GLY A 287 6.34 -23.98 12.85
CA GLY A 287 6.93 -25.27 12.48
C GLY A 287 8.01 -25.77 13.44
N SER A 288 8.34 -27.05 13.33
CA SER A 288 9.57 -27.60 13.90
C SER A 288 10.76 -27.40 12.95
N LEU A 289 11.99 -27.46 13.46
CA LEU A 289 13.17 -27.41 12.60
C LEU A 289 13.15 -28.56 11.59
N GLU A 290 12.74 -29.75 12.01
CA GLU A 290 12.64 -30.94 11.18
C GLU A 290 11.67 -30.72 10.00
N GLU A 291 10.53 -30.06 10.24
CA GLU A 291 9.58 -29.74 9.17
C GLU A 291 10.18 -28.77 8.14
N VAL A 292 10.96 -27.79 8.59
CA VAL A 292 11.68 -26.85 7.71
C VAL A 292 12.77 -27.58 6.91
N LEU A 293 13.54 -28.47 7.54
CA LEU A 293 14.56 -29.25 6.85
C LEU A 293 13.94 -30.25 5.85
N CYS A 294 12.81 -30.89 6.18
CA CYS A 294 12.09 -31.73 5.23
C CYS A 294 11.62 -30.94 4.00
N ALA A 295 11.16 -29.70 4.20
CA ALA A 295 10.77 -28.78 3.12
C ALA A 295 11.95 -28.47 2.19
N VAL A 296 13.13 -28.21 2.76
CA VAL A 296 14.38 -27.97 2.04
C VAL A 296 14.77 -29.21 1.20
N CYS A 297 14.75 -30.39 1.81
CA CYS A 297 15.12 -31.63 1.12
C CYS A 297 14.19 -31.95 -0.06
N ALA A 298 12.87 -31.79 0.12
CA ALA A 298 11.89 -32.06 -0.93
C ALA A 298 12.06 -31.17 -2.16
N THR A 299 12.63 -29.97 -1.97
CA THR A 299 12.74 -28.95 -3.02
C THR A 299 14.09 -28.99 -3.73
N THR A 300 15.18 -29.31 -3.03
CA THR A 300 16.52 -29.49 -3.65
C THR A 300 16.61 -30.61 -4.68
N SER A 301 15.72 -31.61 -4.63
CA SER A 301 15.74 -32.75 -5.56
C SER A 301 15.10 -32.49 -6.93
N SER A 302 14.42 -31.35 -7.13
CA SER A 302 13.65 -31.06 -8.36
C SER A 302 14.19 -29.91 -9.22
N LEU A 303 15.39 -29.38 -8.93
CA LEU A 303 15.85 -28.09 -9.47
C LEU A 303 17.14 -28.27 -10.29
N THR A 304 17.02 -28.65 -11.56
CA THR A 304 18.10 -28.53 -12.57
C THR A 304 17.79 -27.33 -13.45
N ASP A 305 18.69 -26.34 -13.46
CA ASP A 305 18.59 -25.01 -14.10
C ASP A 305 17.47 -24.11 -13.56
N ASN A 306 17.78 -23.24 -12.59
CA ASN A 306 16.74 -22.43 -11.95
C ASN A 306 17.06 -20.94 -11.79
N PRO A 307 16.01 -20.08 -11.84
CA PRO A 307 16.10 -18.65 -11.61
C PRO A 307 16.53 -18.33 -10.17
N PRO A 308 17.09 -17.12 -9.92
CA PRO A 308 17.74 -16.73 -8.65
C PRO A 308 16.86 -16.80 -7.39
N PHE A 309 15.55 -17.01 -7.51
CA PHE A 309 14.61 -17.11 -6.37
C PHE A 309 14.01 -18.50 -6.17
N ALA A 310 14.41 -19.51 -6.96
CA ALA A 310 13.75 -20.82 -6.94
C ALA A 310 13.75 -21.50 -5.57
N GLY A 311 14.85 -21.42 -4.82
CA GLY A 311 14.91 -21.95 -3.44
C GLY A 311 13.93 -21.25 -2.50
N LEU A 312 13.79 -19.93 -2.61
CA LEU A 312 12.85 -19.15 -1.81
C LEU A 312 11.38 -19.43 -2.19
N ASP A 313 11.08 -19.55 -3.48
CA ASP A 313 9.75 -19.86 -3.98
C ASP A 313 9.31 -21.27 -3.57
N ALA A 314 10.23 -22.23 -3.67
CA ALA A 314 10.07 -23.56 -3.11
C ALA A 314 9.72 -23.54 -1.62
N PHE A 315 10.38 -22.69 -0.83
CA PHE A 315 10.07 -22.57 0.58
C PHE A 315 8.70 -21.93 0.84
N TYR A 316 8.32 -20.90 0.09
CA TYR A 316 6.98 -20.33 0.12
C TYR A 316 5.91 -21.35 -0.28
N MET A 317 6.16 -22.18 -1.28
CA MET A 317 5.27 -23.29 -1.66
C MET A 317 5.04 -24.25 -0.49
N VAL A 318 6.09 -24.60 0.26
CA VAL A 318 5.93 -25.48 1.42
C VAL A 318 5.11 -24.82 2.53
N ILE A 319 5.35 -23.54 2.82
CA ILE A 319 4.51 -22.78 3.77
C ILE A 319 3.03 -22.86 3.36
N MET A 320 2.73 -22.64 2.07
CA MET A 320 1.36 -22.71 1.55
C MET A 320 0.78 -24.13 1.56
N GLN A 321 1.57 -25.16 1.30
CA GLN A 321 1.14 -26.57 1.30
C GLN A 321 0.84 -27.11 2.71
N ARG A 322 1.46 -26.57 3.75
CA ARG A 322 1.16 -26.92 5.15
C ARG A 322 -0.21 -26.41 5.62
N ILE A 323 -0.79 -25.46 4.89
CA ILE A 323 -2.09 -24.88 5.26
C ILE A 323 -3.17 -25.95 5.11
N PRO A 324 -3.95 -26.24 6.18
CA PRO A 324 -5.01 -27.24 6.10
C PRO A 324 -6.02 -26.91 4.98
N PRO A 325 -6.52 -27.90 4.22
CA PRO A 325 -7.47 -27.67 3.12
C PRO A 325 -8.72 -26.87 3.52
N LYS A 326 -9.14 -26.98 4.79
CA LYS A 326 -10.27 -26.21 5.34
C LYS A 326 -9.97 -24.73 5.55
N ALA A 327 -8.72 -24.37 5.83
CA ALA A 327 -8.27 -22.99 6.08
C ALA A 327 -7.78 -22.30 4.80
N LEU A 328 -7.26 -23.06 3.84
CA LEU A 328 -6.64 -22.55 2.61
C LEU A 328 -7.50 -21.53 1.85
N PRO A 329 -8.82 -21.72 1.63
CA PRO A 329 -9.63 -20.73 0.93
C PRO A 329 -9.62 -19.35 1.60
N MET A 330 -9.70 -19.31 2.94
CA MET A 330 -9.68 -18.04 3.68
C MET A 330 -8.30 -17.40 3.70
N VAL A 331 -7.23 -18.20 3.74
CA VAL A 331 -5.86 -17.68 3.61
C VAL A 331 -5.63 -17.09 2.22
N LEU A 332 -6.08 -17.76 1.15
CA LEU A 332 -5.96 -17.22 -0.21
C LEU A 332 -6.82 -15.97 -0.40
N LEU A 333 -8.00 -15.90 0.21
CA LEU A 333 -8.84 -14.70 0.24
C LEU A 333 -8.15 -13.53 0.96
N LEU A 334 -7.48 -13.80 2.09
CA LEU A 334 -6.65 -12.83 2.81
C LEU A 334 -5.46 -12.35 1.97
N CYS A 335 -4.74 -13.26 1.30
CA CYS A 335 -3.66 -12.91 0.38
C CYS A 335 -4.18 -12.07 -0.79
N THR A 336 -5.33 -12.41 -1.35
CA THR A 336 -5.96 -11.62 -2.42
C THR A 336 -6.25 -10.20 -1.96
N LEU A 337 -6.78 -10.02 -0.74
CA LEU A 337 -6.96 -8.69 -0.12
C LEU A 337 -5.63 -7.94 0.00
N LEU A 338 -4.57 -8.57 0.55
CA LEU A 338 -3.24 -7.96 0.71
C LEU A 338 -2.61 -7.56 -0.62
N CYS A 339 -2.77 -8.39 -1.63
CA CYS A 339 -2.18 -8.23 -2.95
C CYS A 339 -3.01 -7.35 -3.90
N SER A 340 -4.28 -7.10 -3.58
CA SER A 340 -5.16 -6.27 -4.43
C SER A 340 -4.80 -4.78 -4.44
N GLY A 341 -3.93 -4.33 -3.53
CA GLY A 341 -3.40 -2.97 -3.47
C GLY A 341 -4.49 -1.88 -3.45
N SER A 342 -4.13 -0.69 -3.93
CA SER A 342 -5.08 0.40 -4.20
C SER A 342 -6.03 0.13 -5.38
N SER A 343 -5.85 -0.98 -6.11
CA SER A 343 -6.50 -1.27 -7.39
C SER A 343 -7.99 -1.54 -7.35
N TYR A 344 -8.47 -2.17 -6.29
CA TYR A 344 -9.88 -2.60 -6.25
C TYR A 344 -10.56 -2.40 -4.89
N VAL A 345 -9.80 -2.21 -3.81
CA VAL A 345 -10.35 -2.09 -2.44
C VAL A 345 -9.62 -0.96 -1.69
N GLY A 346 -9.84 0.29 -2.11
CA GLY A 346 -9.39 1.54 -1.46
C GLY A 346 -8.10 1.42 -0.64
N GLY A 347 -6.96 1.50 -1.33
CA GLY A 347 -5.63 1.21 -0.81
C GLY A 347 -5.34 1.81 0.57
N HIS A 348 -4.44 1.15 1.28
CA HIS A 348 -3.85 1.57 2.57
C HIS A 348 -4.66 1.22 3.83
N GLN A 349 -5.92 0.79 3.76
CA GLN A 349 -6.65 0.37 4.97
C GLN A 349 -6.40 -1.12 5.30
N ARG A 350 -5.42 -1.39 6.18
CA ARG A 350 -5.04 -2.74 6.63
C ARG A 350 -5.45 -3.08 8.07
N GLY A 351 -6.35 -2.28 8.63
CA GLY A 351 -6.84 -2.44 9.99
C GLY A 351 -7.50 -3.80 10.22
N VAL A 352 -7.04 -4.51 11.25
CA VAL A 352 -7.54 -5.83 11.67
C VAL A 352 -9.06 -5.81 11.85
N MET A 353 -9.61 -4.71 12.38
CA MET A 353 -11.05 -4.57 12.56
C MET A 353 -11.83 -4.54 11.25
N LEU A 354 -11.37 -3.78 10.26
CA LEU A 354 -12.01 -3.76 8.94
C LEU A 354 -11.91 -5.14 8.28
N TRP A 355 -10.73 -5.75 8.34
CA TRP A 355 -10.42 -6.98 7.63
C TRP A 355 -11.17 -8.19 8.16
N ARG A 356 -11.27 -8.34 9.49
CA ARG A 356 -12.05 -9.43 10.08
C ARG A 356 -13.51 -9.35 9.64
N ASN A 357 -14.08 -8.14 9.55
CA ASN A 357 -15.47 -7.96 9.16
C ASN A 357 -15.67 -8.13 7.64
N LEU A 358 -14.72 -7.68 6.81
CA LEU A 358 -14.72 -7.96 5.38
C LEU A 358 -14.68 -9.47 5.10
N LEU A 359 -13.85 -10.20 5.84
CA LEU A 359 -13.72 -11.66 5.73
C LEU A 359 -14.83 -12.44 6.45
N GLY A 360 -15.69 -11.77 7.24
CA GLY A 360 -16.72 -12.44 8.04
C GLY A 360 -16.16 -13.32 9.17
N LEU A 361 -14.96 -13.00 9.68
CA LEU A 361 -14.25 -13.71 10.73
C LEU A 361 -14.36 -12.98 12.07
N SER A 362 -14.37 -13.73 13.17
CA SER A 362 -14.01 -13.21 14.49
C SER A 362 -12.52 -12.83 14.52
N GLU A 363 -12.11 -12.06 15.52
CA GLU A 363 -10.69 -11.72 15.69
C GLU A 363 -9.82 -12.95 15.91
N ILE A 364 -10.32 -13.93 16.68
CA ILE A 364 -9.60 -15.18 16.94
C ILE A 364 -9.44 -15.96 15.63
N GLU A 365 -10.51 -16.10 14.84
CA GLU A 365 -10.42 -16.78 13.54
C GLU A 365 -9.49 -16.06 12.57
N LEU A 366 -9.52 -14.73 12.50
CA LEU A 366 -8.59 -13.96 11.67
C LEU A 366 -7.14 -14.19 12.11
N ARG A 367 -6.87 -14.19 13.42
CA ARG A 367 -5.54 -14.49 13.95
C ARG A 367 -5.11 -15.92 13.60
N VAL A 368 -6.01 -16.91 13.68
CA VAL A 368 -5.73 -18.29 13.23
C VAL A 368 -5.39 -18.33 11.74
N VAL A 369 -6.17 -17.64 10.88
CA VAL A 369 -5.90 -17.54 9.44
C VAL A 369 -4.53 -16.90 9.18
N CYS A 370 -4.22 -15.80 9.87
CA CYS A 370 -2.92 -15.13 9.75
C CYS A 370 -1.76 -15.99 10.26
N ASN A 371 -1.97 -16.78 11.33
CA ASN A 371 -0.95 -17.65 11.91
C ASN A 371 -0.52 -18.77 10.97
N HIS A 372 -1.35 -19.18 10.00
CA HIS A 372 -0.93 -20.09 8.94
C HIS A 372 0.16 -19.50 8.02
N LEU A 373 0.33 -18.16 8.05
CA LEU A 373 1.34 -17.43 7.30
C LEU A 373 2.35 -16.73 8.22
N SER A 374 2.47 -17.12 9.49
CA SER A 374 3.29 -16.44 10.50
C SER A 374 4.76 -16.24 10.09
N ALA A 375 5.31 -17.12 9.26
CA ALA A 375 6.64 -17.01 8.69
C ALA A 375 6.83 -15.80 7.73
N VAL A 376 5.75 -15.36 7.06
CA VAL A 376 5.76 -14.38 5.96
C VAL A 376 4.81 -13.20 6.17
N LEU A 377 3.92 -13.28 7.16
CA LEU A 377 2.89 -12.31 7.50
C LEU A 377 3.00 -11.92 8.97
N HIS A 378 2.82 -10.63 9.23
CA HIS A 378 2.86 -10.02 10.55
C HIS A 378 1.54 -9.32 10.87
N ILE A 379 1.09 -9.44 12.12
CA ILE A 379 0.01 -8.63 12.68
C ILE A 379 0.63 -7.63 13.64
N HIS A 380 0.76 -6.38 13.20
CA HIS A 380 1.21 -5.30 14.06
C HIS A 380 0.08 -4.90 15.00
N CYS A 381 0.22 -5.19 16.29
CA CYS A 381 -0.77 -4.81 17.29
C CYS A 381 -0.51 -3.36 17.73
N HIS A 382 -1.47 -2.47 17.47
CA HIS A 382 -1.46 -1.14 18.09
C HIS A 382 -2.02 -1.26 19.50
N SER A 383 -1.36 -0.66 20.50
CA SER A 383 -1.83 -0.58 21.89
C SER A 383 -3.00 0.39 22.09
N ASP A 384 -3.50 0.99 21.00
CA ASP A 384 -4.51 2.04 21.03
C ASP A 384 -5.86 1.50 21.52
N SER A 385 -6.24 1.89 22.73
CA SER A 385 -7.62 1.80 23.20
C SER A 385 -8.46 2.83 22.46
N LEU A 386 -9.64 2.43 21.96
CA LEU A 386 -10.57 3.35 21.31
C LEU A 386 -11.16 4.32 22.36
N ASP A 387 -10.64 5.53 22.47
CA ASP A 387 -11.24 6.59 23.28
C ASP A 387 -12.41 7.24 22.52
N LEU A 388 -13.62 6.81 22.85
CA LEU A 388 -14.86 7.29 22.21
C LEU A 388 -15.08 8.79 22.41
N ALA A 389 -14.49 9.42 23.42
CA ALA A 389 -14.61 10.86 23.64
C ALA A 389 -14.02 11.66 22.46
N GLN A 390 -12.95 11.14 21.84
CA GLN A 390 -12.29 11.74 20.67
C GLN A 390 -13.15 11.69 19.40
N PHE A 391 -14.19 10.85 19.39
CA PHE A 391 -15.13 10.68 18.27
C PHE A 391 -16.52 11.25 18.63
N GLY A 392 -16.57 12.24 19.53
CA GLY A 392 -17.79 12.94 19.93
C GLY A 392 -18.59 12.26 21.06
N GLY A 393 -18.10 11.15 21.62
CA GLY A 393 -18.67 10.50 22.80
C GLY A 393 -20.10 9.97 22.63
N THR A 394 -20.63 9.93 21.39
CA THR A 394 -22.02 9.54 21.16
C THR A 394 -22.16 8.03 21.05
N ASN A 395 -23.21 7.49 21.66
CA ASN A 395 -23.73 6.15 21.37
C ASN A 395 -24.82 6.19 20.30
N ARG A 396 -24.91 7.26 19.50
CA ARG A 396 -25.96 7.41 18.49
C ARG A 396 -25.54 6.70 17.18
N PRO A 397 -26.51 6.26 16.37
CA PRO A 397 -26.23 5.71 15.04
C PRO A 397 -25.45 6.67 14.13
N PHE A 398 -24.78 6.08 13.13
CA PHE A 398 -24.02 6.77 12.08
C PHE A 398 -24.72 7.98 11.45
N GLN A 399 -26.04 7.90 11.25
CA GLN A 399 -26.85 8.97 10.65
C GLN A 399 -26.94 10.25 11.50
N HIS A 400 -26.62 10.16 12.80
CA HIS A 400 -26.71 11.28 13.75
C HIS A 400 -25.35 11.78 14.21
N ALA A 401 -24.25 11.19 13.73
CA ALA A 401 -22.90 11.63 14.07
C ALA A 401 -22.45 12.79 13.17
N SER A 402 -21.59 13.65 13.70
CA SER A 402 -20.96 14.69 12.89
C SER A 402 -20.03 14.08 11.83
N THR A 403 -19.91 14.73 10.68
CA THR A 403 -18.94 14.41 9.62
C THR A 403 -17.53 14.18 10.17
N ALA A 404 -17.02 15.08 11.01
CA ALA A 404 -15.66 14.99 11.53
C ALA A 404 -15.45 13.74 12.40
N ALA A 405 -16.44 13.39 13.23
CA ALA A 405 -16.39 12.17 14.04
C ALA A 405 -16.40 10.91 13.17
N VAL A 406 -17.24 10.89 12.12
CA VAL A 406 -17.29 9.79 11.15
C VAL A 406 -15.96 9.63 10.43
N GLU A 407 -15.38 10.72 9.95
CA GLU A 407 -14.11 10.71 9.22
C GLU A 407 -12.97 10.19 10.10
N ALA A 408 -12.84 10.74 11.32
CA ALA A 408 -11.82 10.33 12.27
C ALA A 408 -11.96 8.84 12.63
N LEU A 409 -13.18 8.39 12.89
CA LEU A 409 -13.46 6.99 13.22
C LEU A 409 -13.22 6.05 12.04
N ARG A 410 -13.60 6.46 10.82
CA ARG A 410 -13.32 5.73 9.58
C ARG A 410 -11.82 5.51 9.39
N ASN A 411 -11.04 6.58 9.52
CA ASN A 411 -9.59 6.52 9.38
C ASN A 411 -8.97 5.62 10.47
N HIS A 412 -9.46 5.74 11.71
CA HIS A 412 -9.00 4.92 12.84
C HIS A 412 -9.32 3.42 12.65
N ILE A 413 -10.55 3.08 12.25
CA ILE A 413 -10.96 1.70 11.92
C ILE A 413 -10.13 1.11 10.79
N GLY A 414 -9.87 1.91 9.75
CA GLY A 414 -9.15 1.47 8.56
C GLY A 414 -7.66 1.23 8.78
N SER A 415 -7.04 1.87 9.79
CA SER A 415 -5.57 1.88 9.93
C SER A 415 -5.02 1.49 11.30
N LYS A 416 -5.77 1.66 12.40
CA LYS A 416 -5.24 1.53 13.77
C LYS A 416 -6.01 0.53 14.63
N LEU A 417 -7.34 0.51 14.52
CA LEU A 417 -8.18 -0.23 15.45
C LEU A 417 -7.95 -1.74 15.35
N GLY A 418 -7.42 -2.32 16.43
CA GLY A 418 -7.11 -3.75 16.54
C GLY A 418 -5.77 -4.15 15.91
N GLY A 419 -4.97 -3.20 15.42
CA GLY A 419 -3.73 -3.48 14.71
C GLY A 419 -3.86 -3.46 13.18
N SER A 420 -2.78 -3.81 12.49
CA SER A 420 -2.72 -3.88 11.02
C SER A 420 -1.96 -5.11 10.51
N ILE A 421 -2.33 -5.59 9.32
CA ILE A 421 -1.79 -6.84 8.74
C ILE A 421 -0.88 -6.53 7.55
N TYR A 422 0.32 -7.13 7.54
CA TYR A 422 1.35 -6.85 6.56
C TYR A 422 2.17 -8.10 6.20
N PHE A 423 2.66 -8.20 4.97
CA PHE A 423 3.75 -9.14 4.66
C PHE A 423 5.07 -8.57 5.16
N TYR A 424 5.96 -9.41 5.65
CA TYR A 424 7.29 -8.97 6.09
C TYR A 424 8.14 -8.42 4.93
N HIS A 425 7.91 -8.88 3.70
CA HIS A 425 8.74 -8.51 2.56
C HIS A 425 7.97 -8.54 1.25
N LYS A 426 8.27 -7.58 0.35
CA LYS A 426 7.69 -7.50 -1.01
C LYS A 426 7.84 -8.80 -1.81
N SER A 427 8.89 -9.60 -1.56
CA SER A 427 9.10 -10.91 -2.23
C SER A 427 7.91 -11.87 -2.07
N PHE A 428 7.34 -11.96 -0.85
CA PHE A 428 6.16 -12.79 -0.63
C PHE A 428 4.90 -12.10 -1.14
N TYR A 429 4.83 -10.76 -1.20
CA TYR A 429 3.76 -10.08 -1.92
C TYR A 429 3.76 -10.44 -3.42
N ASP A 430 4.95 -10.51 -4.03
CA ASP A 430 5.15 -10.83 -5.45
C ASP A 430 4.87 -12.32 -5.76
N PHE A 431 4.96 -13.21 -4.76
CA PHE A 431 4.80 -14.66 -4.93
C PHE A 431 3.38 -15.08 -5.34
N PRO A 432 2.31 -14.80 -4.57
CA PRO A 432 0.95 -15.26 -4.87
C PRO A 432 0.36 -14.54 -6.08
N ILE A 433 0.92 -13.41 -6.52
CA ILE A 433 0.44 -12.70 -7.71
C ILE A 433 1.08 -13.19 -9.01
N ASP A 434 2.18 -13.93 -8.91
CA ASP A 434 2.90 -14.49 -10.05
C ASP A 434 2.53 -15.99 -10.22
N PRO A 435 1.79 -16.37 -11.28
CA PRO A 435 1.41 -17.75 -11.51
C PRO A 435 2.60 -18.68 -11.75
N MET A 436 3.73 -18.17 -12.25
CA MET A 436 4.94 -18.97 -12.48
C MET A 436 5.63 -19.35 -11.17
N ARG A 437 5.47 -18.53 -10.12
CA ARG A 437 6.08 -18.76 -8.80
C ARG A 437 5.17 -19.55 -7.87
N SER A 438 3.88 -19.22 -7.84
CA SER A 438 2.92 -19.76 -6.86
C SER A 438 2.04 -20.88 -7.37
N GLY A 439 1.99 -21.12 -8.68
CA GLY A 439 1.20 -22.20 -9.29
C GLY A 439 -0.26 -22.16 -8.86
N THR A 440 -0.71 -23.22 -8.16
CA THR A 440 -2.10 -23.36 -7.68
C THR A 440 -2.48 -22.39 -6.58
N PHE A 441 -1.53 -21.71 -5.95
CA PHE A 441 -1.76 -20.70 -4.92
C PHE A 441 -1.88 -19.27 -5.49
N CYS A 442 -1.83 -19.12 -6.82
CA CYS A 442 -1.95 -17.81 -7.46
C CYS A 442 -3.31 -17.16 -7.19
N VAL A 443 -3.30 -15.98 -6.57
CA VAL A 443 -4.51 -15.25 -6.14
C VAL A 443 -5.26 -14.60 -7.30
N TRP A 444 -4.61 -14.44 -8.45
CA TRP A 444 -5.22 -13.88 -9.66
C TRP A 444 -5.72 -14.94 -10.65
N SER A 445 -5.71 -16.21 -10.25
CA SER A 445 -6.32 -17.28 -11.04
C SER A 445 -7.84 -17.07 -11.18
N SER A 446 -8.41 -17.46 -12.31
CA SER A 446 -9.86 -17.35 -12.56
C SER A 446 -10.74 -17.96 -11.44
N PRO A 447 -10.44 -19.16 -10.90
CA PRO A 447 -11.17 -19.71 -9.76
C PRO A 447 -11.10 -18.81 -8.52
N MET A 448 -9.93 -18.25 -8.21
CA MET A 448 -9.75 -17.39 -7.04
C MET A 448 -10.46 -16.04 -7.21
N LEU A 449 -10.34 -15.42 -8.39
CA LEU A 449 -11.08 -14.19 -8.72
C LEU A 449 -12.60 -14.37 -8.55
N ASN A 450 -13.15 -15.50 -8.98
CA ASN A 450 -14.56 -15.81 -8.80
C ASN A 450 -14.94 -16.09 -7.34
N ALA A 451 -14.08 -16.77 -6.57
CA ALA A 451 -14.27 -16.96 -5.14
C ALA A 451 -14.25 -15.62 -4.38
N TYR A 452 -13.27 -14.78 -4.68
CA TYR A 452 -13.11 -13.43 -4.14
C TYR A 452 -14.33 -12.56 -4.48
N TYR A 453 -14.77 -12.54 -5.74
CA TYR A 453 -15.97 -11.82 -6.17
C TYR A 453 -17.23 -12.29 -5.44
N ARG A 454 -17.43 -13.61 -5.33
CA ARG A 454 -18.58 -14.21 -4.65
C ARG A 454 -18.64 -13.81 -3.19
N HIS A 455 -17.49 -13.79 -2.51
CA HIS A 455 -17.38 -13.37 -1.11
C HIS A 455 -17.86 -11.93 -0.89
N PHE A 456 -17.37 -10.95 -1.68
CA PHE A 456 -17.84 -9.56 -1.52
C PHE A 456 -19.30 -9.38 -1.95
N LEU A 457 -19.75 -10.11 -2.96
CA LEU A 457 -21.15 -10.06 -3.37
C LEU A 457 -22.06 -10.54 -2.23
N GLU A 458 -21.64 -11.55 -1.47
CA GLU A 458 -22.36 -12.03 -0.29
C GLU A 458 -22.33 -11.01 0.86
N ALA A 459 -21.19 -10.36 1.09
CA ALA A 459 -21.08 -9.26 2.05
C ALA A 459 -22.04 -8.10 1.70
N LEU A 460 -22.14 -7.73 0.42
CA LEU A 460 -23.07 -6.72 -0.09
C LEU A 460 -24.53 -7.09 0.14
N VAL A 461 -24.91 -8.31 -0.24
CA VAL A 461 -26.30 -8.80 -0.07
C VAL A 461 -26.68 -8.83 1.41
N LYS A 462 -25.75 -9.21 2.28
CA LYS A 462 -25.94 -9.24 3.73
C LYS A 462 -26.09 -7.84 4.32
N TYR A 463 -25.36 -6.85 3.81
CA TYR A 463 -25.55 -5.44 4.17
C TYR A 463 -26.88 -4.87 3.64
N GLU A 464 -27.27 -5.19 2.41
CA GLU A 464 -28.59 -4.81 1.86
C GLU A 464 -29.73 -5.32 2.75
N GLY A 465 -29.69 -6.60 3.15
CA GLY A 465 -30.67 -7.18 4.07
C GLY A 465 -30.64 -6.55 5.47
N SER A 466 -29.62 -5.75 5.76
CA SER A 466 -29.46 -5.02 7.03
C SER A 466 -30.01 -3.62 7.10
N CYS A 467 -30.48 -3.11 5.96
CA CYS A 467 -31.05 -1.77 5.86
C CYS A 467 -32.51 -1.87 5.40
N SER A 468 -33.38 -1.03 5.94
CA SER A 468 -34.76 -0.85 5.46
C SER A 468 -34.95 0.58 4.94
N PHE A 469 -35.87 0.76 3.98
CA PHE A 469 -36.24 2.07 3.44
C PHE A 469 -37.63 2.48 3.93
N ARG A 470 -37.78 3.76 4.31
CA ARG A 470 -39.09 4.43 4.37
C ARG A 470 -39.09 5.57 3.35
N GLY A 471 -39.72 5.34 2.20
CA GLY A 471 -39.77 6.32 1.12
C GLY A 471 -38.43 6.48 0.41
N SER A 472 -37.96 7.71 0.19
CA SER A 472 -36.67 8.05 -0.45
C SER A 472 -35.48 8.03 0.51
N GLU A 473 -35.72 7.87 1.82
CA GLU A 473 -34.70 7.90 2.87
C GLU A 473 -34.68 6.57 3.64
N PRO A 474 -33.50 6.03 3.99
CA PRO A 474 -33.39 4.84 4.80
C PRO A 474 -33.64 5.18 6.27
N ASP A 475 -34.74 4.68 6.82
CA ASP A 475 -35.05 4.73 8.25
C ASP A 475 -34.65 3.36 8.82
N SER A 476 -33.83 3.30 9.86
CA SER A 476 -33.39 2.03 10.45
C SER A 476 -34.54 1.35 11.17
N ALA A 477 -35.43 0.67 10.44
CA ALA A 477 -36.48 -0.14 11.05
C ALA A 477 -35.82 -1.40 11.60
N HIS A 478 -35.68 -1.38 12.92
CA HIS A 478 -35.09 -2.41 13.79
C HIS A 478 -33.57 -2.37 13.84
N GLY A 479 -33.07 -2.53 15.06
CA GLY A 479 -31.65 -2.69 15.34
C GLY A 479 -31.01 -3.73 14.40
N PRO A 480 -29.67 -3.65 14.28
CA PRO A 480 -28.90 -4.32 13.24
C PRO A 480 -29.32 -5.79 13.08
N PRO A 481 -29.58 -6.33 11.87
CA PRO A 481 -29.44 -7.75 11.73
C PRO A 481 -27.99 -8.09 12.01
N ASN A 482 -27.85 -9.10 12.85
CA ASN A 482 -26.62 -9.79 13.13
C ASN A 482 -25.97 -10.12 11.78
N LEU A 483 -24.89 -9.41 11.44
CA LEU A 483 -23.89 -9.94 10.51
C LEU A 483 -23.13 -11.15 11.12
N ALA A 484 -23.73 -11.74 12.14
CA ALA A 484 -23.19 -12.56 13.17
C ALA A 484 -24.13 -13.75 13.39
N SER A 485 -24.14 -14.69 12.46
CA SER A 485 -24.24 -16.08 12.89
C SER A 485 -22.91 -16.56 13.52
N SER A 486 -21.90 -15.68 13.67
CA SER A 486 -20.62 -16.00 14.32
C SER A 486 -19.93 -14.87 15.14
N SER A 487 -20.53 -13.69 15.38
CA SER A 487 -19.79 -12.66 16.15
C SER A 487 -19.73 -12.96 17.65
N SER A 488 -18.52 -13.14 18.15
CA SER A 488 -18.13 -12.62 19.45
C SER A 488 -18.40 -11.10 19.48
N ARG A 489 -19.51 -10.72 20.13
CA ARG A 489 -19.97 -9.39 20.57
C ARG A 489 -19.79 -8.18 19.60
N PRO A 490 -20.86 -7.47 19.18
CA PRO A 490 -20.72 -6.12 18.63
C PRO A 490 -19.94 -5.23 19.60
N TYR A 491 -19.24 -4.20 19.10
CA TYR A 491 -18.67 -3.21 20.01
C TYR A 491 -19.82 -2.61 20.84
N THR A 492 -19.58 -2.25 22.10
CA THR A 492 -20.64 -1.70 22.96
C THR A 492 -21.21 -0.38 22.44
N ASN A 493 -20.55 0.25 21.46
CA ASN A 493 -20.92 1.53 20.87
C ASN A 493 -21.58 1.37 19.47
N GLU A 494 -22.76 1.97 19.30
CA GLU A 494 -23.57 1.90 18.08
C GLU A 494 -22.98 2.64 16.88
N LEU A 495 -22.27 3.75 17.11
CA LEU A 495 -21.60 4.53 16.05
C LEU A 495 -20.49 3.71 15.38
N VAL A 496 -19.64 3.06 16.18
CA VAL A 496 -18.56 2.18 15.70
C VAL A 496 -19.12 1.07 14.82
N ASN A 497 -20.16 0.38 15.28
CA ASN A 497 -20.78 -0.69 14.52
C ASN A 497 -21.38 -0.18 13.20
N SER A 498 -22.00 1.00 13.22
CA SER A 498 -22.65 1.58 12.03
C SER A 498 -21.63 2.04 10.98
N VAL A 499 -20.55 2.72 11.39
CA VAL A 499 -19.46 3.13 10.50
C VAL A 499 -18.76 1.91 9.91
N LEU A 500 -18.48 0.89 10.72
CA LEU A 500 -17.85 -0.34 10.26
C LEU A 500 -18.68 -1.07 9.21
N LYS A 501 -20.01 -1.17 9.41
CA LYS A 501 -20.90 -1.78 8.43
C LYS A 501 -20.92 -1.00 7.10
N ALA A 502 -21.01 0.32 7.17
CA ALA A 502 -20.95 1.17 5.98
C ALA A 502 -19.62 0.98 5.25
N LEU A 503 -18.48 0.94 5.98
CA LEU A 503 -17.15 0.71 5.41
C LEU A 503 -17.05 -0.66 4.72
N VAL A 504 -17.52 -1.72 5.38
CA VAL A 504 -17.49 -3.07 4.80
C VAL A 504 -18.30 -3.11 3.51
N SER A 505 -19.47 -2.47 3.50
CA SER A 505 -20.31 -2.40 2.30
C SER A 505 -19.66 -1.57 1.19
N ASP A 506 -19.06 -0.44 1.52
CA ASP A 506 -18.34 0.43 0.58
C ASP A 506 -17.21 -0.35 -0.10
N ARG A 507 -16.39 -1.04 0.70
CA ARG A 507 -15.26 -1.85 0.20
C ARG A 507 -15.72 -3.07 -0.61
N ALA A 508 -16.79 -3.72 -0.20
CA ALA A 508 -17.35 -4.83 -0.95
C ALA A 508 -17.95 -4.36 -2.29
N PHE A 509 -18.54 -3.16 -2.33
CA PHE A 509 -19.10 -2.58 -3.54
C PHE A 509 -18.00 -2.25 -4.53
N ASP A 510 -16.94 -1.57 -4.07
CA ASP A 510 -15.77 -1.24 -4.90
C ASP A 510 -15.09 -2.51 -5.44
N ALA A 511 -14.95 -3.55 -4.60
CA ALA A 511 -14.41 -4.84 -5.02
C ALA A 511 -15.24 -5.46 -6.15
N CYS A 512 -16.56 -5.62 -5.96
CA CYS A 512 -17.43 -6.19 -6.99
C CYS A 512 -17.49 -5.32 -8.25
N PHE A 513 -17.53 -3.99 -8.10
CA PHE A 513 -17.59 -3.07 -9.22
C PHE A 513 -16.30 -3.14 -10.07
N GLY A 514 -15.14 -3.09 -9.42
CA GLY A 514 -13.84 -3.16 -10.09
C GLY A 514 -13.56 -4.52 -10.72
N LEU A 515 -13.67 -5.60 -9.94
CA LEU A 515 -13.42 -6.96 -10.43
C LEU A 515 -14.43 -7.39 -11.50
N GLY A 516 -15.66 -6.88 -11.45
CA GLY A 516 -16.71 -7.20 -12.42
C GLY A 516 -16.37 -6.81 -13.86
N CYS A 517 -15.29 -6.04 -14.04
CA CYS A 517 -14.74 -5.68 -15.34
C CYS A 517 -13.83 -6.77 -15.93
N LEU A 518 -13.29 -7.66 -15.10
CA LEU A 518 -12.35 -8.70 -15.49
C LEU A 518 -13.07 -9.84 -16.24
N PRO A 519 -12.61 -10.25 -17.43
CA PRO A 519 -13.25 -11.29 -18.25
C PRO A 519 -13.45 -12.61 -17.51
N GLU A 520 -12.64 -12.89 -16.49
CA GLU A 520 -12.65 -14.10 -15.66
C GLU A 520 -13.93 -14.24 -14.82
N ILE A 521 -14.61 -13.14 -14.46
CA ILE A 521 -15.77 -13.20 -13.54
C ILE A 521 -17.00 -13.85 -14.21
N GLU A 522 -17.52 -14.90 -13.59
CA GLU A 522 -18.67 -15.65 -14.10
C GLU A 522 -19.89 -14.77 -14.36
N ARG A 523 -20.53 -14.98 -15.51
CA ARG A 523 -21.73 -14.22 -15.94
C ARG A 523 -22.85 -14.26 -14.89
N GLN A 524 -23.01 -15.38 -14.20
CA GLN A 524 -24.05 -15.56 -13.17
C GLN A 524 -23.79 -14.66 -11.95
N LEU A 525 -22.53 -14.50 -11.53
CA LEU A 525 -22.15 -13.60 -10.44
C LEU A 525 -22.39 -12.13 -10.82
N LEU A 526 -22.07 -11.76 -12.06
CA LEU A 526 -22.37 -10.43 -12.61
C LEU A 526 -23.88 -10.14 -12.63
N GLN A 527 -24.69 -11.09 -13.11
CA GLN A 527 -26.15 -10.98 -13.09
C GLN A 527 -26.72 -10.84 -11.68
N ARG A 528 -26.15 -11.56 -10.70
CA ARG A 528 -26.54 -11.44 -9.30
C ARG A 528 -26.15 -10.08 -8.70
N PHE A 529 -24.98 -9.55 -9.04
CA PHE A 529 -24.55 -8.19 -8.65
C PHE A 529 -25.50 -7.12 -9.21
N GLY A 530 -25.94 -7.23 -10.46
CA GLY A 530 -26.91 -6.30 -11.07
C GLY A 530 -28.27 -6.23 -10.35
N ARG A 531 -28.60 -7.19 -9.48
CA ARG A 531 -29.83 -7.20 -8.68
C ARG A 531 -29.70 -6.53 -7.30
N ALA A 532 -28.47 -6.18 -6.90
CA ALA A 532 -28.21 -5.55 -5.61
C ALA A 532 -28.80 -4.15 -5.53
N ASN A 533 -29.07 -3.68 -4.31
CA ASN A 533 -29.62 -2.35 -4.09
C ASN A 533 -28.54 -1.27 -4.05
N PHE A 534 -28.19 -0.76 -5.23
CA PHE A 534 -27.17 0.26 -5.39
C PHE A 534 -27.45 1.55 -4.61
N ARG A 535 -28.72 1.91 -4.38
CA ARG A 535 -29.06 3.11 -3.60
C ARG A 535 -28.59 3.04 -2.15
N ILE A 536 -28.68 1.88 -1.50
CA ILE A 536 -28.21 1.68 -0.12
C ILE A 536 -26.71 1.99 -0.02
N PHE A 537 -25.94 1.40 -0.95
CA PHE A 537 -24.48 1.59 -0.98
C PHE A 537 -24.12 3.04 -1.24
N ARG A 538 -24.82 3.71 -2.18
CA ARG A 538 -24.61 5.13 -2.47
C ARG A 538 -24.86 6.03 -1.27
N GLN A 539 -25.88 5.75 -0.47
CA GLN A 539 -26.18 6.54 0.73
C GLN A 539 -25.17 6.29 1.85
N GLY A 540 -24.76 5.03 2.06
CA GLY A 540 -23.71 4.68 3.02
C GLY A 540 -22.38 5.34 2.69
N GLU A 541 -21.94 5.26 1.43
CA GLU A 541 -20.76 5.97 0.92
C GLU A 541 -20.91 7.48 1.11
N ALA A 542 -22.04 8.07 0.67
CA ALA A 542 -22.26 9.51 0.79
C ALA A 542 -22.11 10.02 2.22
N MET A 543 -22.56 9.25 3.22
CA MET A 543 -22.42 9.58 4.64
C MET A 543 -20.99 9.36 5.17
N LEU A 544 -20.29 8.30 4.71
CA LEU A 544 -18.92 8.00 5.12
C LEU A 544 -17.93 9.08 4.69
N TYR A 545 -18.26 9.75 3.59
CA TYR A 545 -17.47 10.81 2.99
C TYR A 545 -18.27 12.13 2.94
N ALA A 546 -19.34 12.26 3.75
CA ALA A 546 -20.19 13.47 3.78
C ALA A 546 -19.39 14.63 4.34
N GLY A 547 -19.30 15.75 3.61
CA GLY A 547 -18.49 16.91 3.99
C GLY A 547 -17.03 16.83 3.52
N TYR A 548 -16.64 15.76 2.83
CA TYR A 548 -15.38 15.70 2.11
C TYR A 548 -15.48 16.52 0.82
N SER A 549 -15.14 17.80 0.91
CA SER A 549 -15.01 18.69 -0.26
C SER A 549 -13.63 18.58 -0.94
N GLY A 550 -12.73 17.78 -0.36
CA GLY A 550 -11.38 17.54 -0.85
C GLY A 550 -11.30 16.37 -1.84
N VAL A 551 -10.16 16.29 -2.52
CA VAL A 551 -9.82 15.20 -3.44
C VAL A 551 -9.70 13.91 -2.65
N LEU A 552 -10.60 12.96 -2.88
CA LEU A 552 -10.28 11.55 -2.66
C LEU A 552 -9.62 11.03 -3.93
N ASN A 553 -8.38 10.53 -3.83
CA ASN A 553 -7.81 9.69 -4.88
C ASN A 553 -8.54 8.35 -4.81
N THR A 554 -9.49 8.17 -5.71
CA THR A 554 -10.27 6.95 -5.76
C THR A 554 -10.10 6.31 -7.12
N ARG A 555 -10.08 4.99 -7.16
CA ARG A 555 -10.19 4.31 -8.45
C ARG A 555 -11.64 4.23 -8.85
N CYS A 556 -11.93 4.76 -10.03
CA CYS A 556 -13.06 4.29 -10.80
C CYS A 556 -12.56 3.34 -11.88
N TRP A 557 -13.47 2.77 -12.64
CA TRP A 557 -13.19 1.73 -13.59
C TRP A 557 -12.05 2.11 -14.56
N ASN A 558 -10.92 1.42 -14.42
CA ASN A 558 -9.65 1.65 -15.15
C ASN A 558 -9.12 3.09 -15.06
N CYS A 559 -9.46 3.82 -14.00
CA CYS A 559 -9.13 5.23 -13.85
C CYS A 559 -8.76 5.52 -12.40
N ASP A 560 -7.60 6.14 -12.16
CA ASP A 560 -7.34 6.81 -10.88
C ASP A 560 -7.58 8.31 -11.05
N GLY A 561 -8.10 8.96 -10.02
CA GLY A 561 -8.50 10.37 -10.15
C GLY A 561 -9.23 10.93 -8.95
N HIS A 562 -9.62 12.19 -9.08
CA HIS A 562 -10.19 12.99 -8.02
C HIS A 562 -11.70 12.74 -7.91
N SER A 563 -12.18 12.43 -6.70
CA SER A 563 -13.60 12.24 -6.41
C SER A 563 -14.14 13.30 -5.46
N LYS A 564 -15.33 13.83 -5.75
CA LYS A 564 -16.15 14.67 -4.88
C LYS A 564 -17.44 13.95 -4.53
N VAL A 565 -17.75 13.84 -3.24
CA VAL A 565 -18.93 13.11 -2.76
C VAL A 565 -19.91 14.09 -2.13
N THR A 566 -21.19 13.93 -2.46
CA THR A 566 -22.34 14.66 -1.91
C THR A 566 -23.38 13.66 -1.41
N GLN A 567 -24.47 14.15 -0.82
CA GLN A 567 -25.48 13.28 -0.21
C GLN A 567 -26.11 12.30 -1.21
N ARG A 568 -26.29 12.68 -2.48
CA ARG A 568 -26.89 11.79 -3.49
C ARG A 568 -26.06 11.58 -4.74
N ALA A 569 -24.89 12.22 -4.88
CA ALA A 569 -24.02 12.03 -6.05
C ALA A 569 -22.53 11.96 -5.71
N ARG A 570 -21.78 11.19 -6.49
CA ARG A 570 -20.31 11.17 -6.52
C ARG A 570 -19.86 11.55 -7.92
N LEU A 571 -19.05 12.59 -7.99
CA LEU A 571 -18.38 13.03 -9.21
C LEU A 571 -16.95 12.53 -9.19
N PHE A 572 -16.48 11.98 -10.29
CA PHE A 572 -15.11 11.54 -10.49
C PHE A 572 -14.53 12.21 -11.74
N ARG A 573 -13.28 12.66 -11.65
CA ARG A 573 -12.60 13.35 -12.75
C ARG A 573 -11.13 12.97 -12.79
N ILE A 574 -10.63 12.69 -13.99
CA ILE A 574 -9.21 12.53 -14.28
C ILE A 574 -8.66 13.87 -14.78
N LEU A 575 -7.47 14.25 -14.31
CA LEU A 575 -6.73 15.40 -14.83
C LEU A 575 -6.02 15.05 -16.13
N ARG A 576 -5.80 16.04 -16.99
CA ARG A 576 -5.29 15.83 -18.36
C ARG A 576 -4.03 14.97 -18.42
N ASP A 577 -3.10 15.22 -17.53
CA ASP A 577 -1.80 14.56 -17.42
C ASP A 577 -1.87 13.09 -16.97
N GLN A 578 -3.00 12.62 -16.46
CA GLN A 578 -3.17 11.24 -15.96
C GLN A 578 -3.98 10.33 -16.90
N PHE A 579 -4.56 10.87 -17.97
CA PHE A 579 -5.54 10.16 -18.79
C PHE A 579 -4.95 9.04 -19.65
N GLN A 580 -3.84 9.31 -20.36
CA GLN A 580 -3.28 8.35 -21.32
C GLN A 580 -2.62 7.11 -20.68
N THR A 581 -2.08 7.25 -19.47
CA THR A 581 -1.31 6.19 -18.82
C THR A 581 -2.18 5.10 -18.16
N TRP A 582 -3.47 5.37 -17.93
CA TRP A 582 -4.34 4.49 -17.12
C TRP A 582 -5.59 4.00 -17.86
N PHE A 583 -6.10 4.79 -18.83
CA PHE A 583 -7.40 4.50 -19.43
C PHE A 583 -7.33 3.59 -20.66
N ASP A 584 -7.66 2.30 -20.49
CA ASP A 584 -7.86 1.36 -21.59
C ASP A 584 -9.28 1.46 -22.18
N VAL A 585 -9.41 2.16 -23.31
CA VAL A 585 -10.69 2.32 -24.03
C VAL A 585 -11.24 1.00 -24.60
N VAL A 586 -10.38 0.04 -24.95
CA VAL A 586 -10.79 -1.24 -25.53
C VAL A 586 -11.43 -2.10 -24.44
N GLN A 587 -10.74 -2.23 -23.30
CA GLN A 587 -11.27 -2.89 -22.11
C GLN A 587 -12.53 -2.18 -21.60
N PHE A 588 -12.56 -0.84 -21.67
CA PHE A 588 -13.72 -0.05 -21.34
C PHE A 588 -14.93 -0.47 -22.20
N LYS A 589 -14.82 -0.38 -23.52
CA LYS A 589 -15.92 -0.76 -24.44
C LYS A 589 -16.38 -2.21 -24.23
N ALA A 590 -15.45 -3.14 -24.01
CA ALA A 590 -15.76 -4.55 -23.79
C ALA A 590 -16.61 -4.79 -22.54
N THR A 591 -16.29 -4.15 -21.42
CA THR A 591 -17.06 -4.33 -20.19
C THR A 591 -18.42 -3.64 -20.26
N ILE A 592 -18.56 -2.44 -20.87
CA ILE A 592 -19.88 -1.82 -21.06
C ILE A 592 -20.81 -2.78 -21.81
N LYS A 593 -20.30 -3.40 -22.88
CA LYS A 593 -21.05 -4.40 -23.64
C LYS A 593 -21.45 -5.58 -22.75
N ARG A 594 -20.50 -6.15 -22.02
CA ARG A 594 -20.73 -7.28 -21.13
C ARG A 594 -21.72 -6.98 -20.00
N TRP A 595 -21.62 -5.82 -19.36
CA TRP A 595 -22.51 -5.41 -18.28
C TRP A 595 -23.95 -5.20 -18.77
N LYS A 596 -24.14 -4.70 -20.00
CA LYS A 596 -25.47 -4.68 -20.65
C LYS A 596 -26.00 -6.10 -20.89
N GLU A 597 -25.18 -6.98 -21.45
CA GLU A 597 -25.55 -8.37 -21.70
C GLU A 597 -25.83 -9.16 -20.41
N CYS A 598 -25.28 -8.74 -19.28
CA CYS A 598 -25.54 -9.28 -17.96
C CYS A 598 -26.70 -8.57 -17.23
N GLY A 599 -27.29 -7.53 -17.82
CA GLY A 599 -28.37 -6.76 -17.21
C GLY A 599 -27.96 -5.88 -16.03
N ILE A 600 -26.65 -5.67 -15.80
CA ILE A 600 -26.15 -4.78 -14.73
C ILE A 600 -26.49 -3.32 -15.05
N ILE A 601 -26.37 -2.93 -16.33
CA ILE A 601 -26.64 -1.57 -16.79
C ILE A 601 -27.65 -1.54 -17.93
N GLN A 602 -28.44 -0.46 -17.97
CA GLN A 602 -29.44 -0.19 -19.00
C GLN A 602 -29.28 1.24 -19.50
N SER A 603 -29.30 1.44 -20.82
CA SER A 603 -29.19 2.78 -21.40
C SER A 603 -30.37 3.63 -20.93
N TYR A 604 -30.11 4.86 -20.49
CA TYR A 604 -31.15 5.75 -19.98
C TYR A 604 -31.10 7.09 -20.70
N TYR A 605 -32.22 7.45 -21.33
CA TYR A 605 -32.37 8.67 -22.10
C TYR A 605 -33.60 9.43 -21.59
N PRO A 606 -33.47 10.21 -20.50
CA PRO A 606 -34.56 11.08 -20.07
C PRO A 606 -34.77 12.19 -21.11
N ASN A 607 -35.84 12.97 -20.95
CA ASN A 607 -35.99 14.27 -21.61
C ASN A 607 -34.91 15.24 -21.08
N LEU A 608 -33.65 14.92 -21.34
CA LEU A 608 -32.48 15.70 -20.93
C LEU A 608 -32.66 17.13 -21.43
N ALA A 609 -32.48 18.08 -20.52
CA ALA A 609 -32.47 19.49 -20.87
C ALA A 609 -31.53 19.73 -22.06
N SER A 610 -31.87 20.68 -22.92
CA SER A 610 -31.14 20.95 -24.17
C SER A 610 -29.64 21.16 -23.96
N TRP A 611 -29.25 21.72 -22.81
CA TRP A 611 -27.85 21.93 -22.41
C TRP A 611 -27.11 20.62 -22.14
N PHE A 612 -27.72 19.62 -21.47
CA PHE A 612 -27.13 18.31 -21.18
C PHE A 612 -26.98 17.45 -22.44
N LYS A 613 -28.00 17.50 -23.32
CA LYS A 613 -27.90 16.99 -24.70
C LYS A 613 -26.69 17.59 -25.42
N SER A 614 -26.42 18.88 -25.22
CA SER A 614 -25.31 19.57 -25.88
C SER A 614 -23.94 19.16 -25.33
N LEU A 615 -23.77 18.91 -24.04
CA LEU A 615 -22.49 18.50 -23.45
C LEU A 615 -22.08 17.08 -23.87
N VAL A 616 -22.98 16.12 -23.70
CA VAL A 616 -22.74 14.71 -24.02
C VAL A 616 -22.60 14.48 -25.54
N LEU A 617 -23.31 15.25 -26.38
CA LEU A 617 -23.32 15.06 -27.84
C LEU A 617 -22.43 16.03 -28.63
N LYS A 618 -22.04 17.22 -28.14
CA LYS A 618 -21.24 18.20 -28.94
C LYS A 618 -19.74 17.98 -28.88
N LYS A 619 -19.18 17.39 -27.83
CA LYS A 619 -17.71 17.35 -27.63
C LYS A 619 -16.99 16.14 -28.19
N SER A 620 -17.70 15.05 -28.51
CA SER A 620 -17.10 13.84 -29.05
C SER A 620 -17.44 13.69 -30.53
N GLN A 621 -16.43 13.71 -31.41
CA GLN A 621 -16.61 13.26 -32.81
C GLN A 621 -16.93 11.75 -32.87
N ASP A 622 -16.67 11.01 -31.78
CA ASP A 622 -16.94 9.60 -31.63
C ASP A 622 -18.25 9.40 -30.83
N LYS A 623 -19.40 9.36 -31.52
CA LYS A 623 -20.77 9.33 -30.96
C LYS A 623 -21.08 8.17 -29.99
N LEU A 624 -20.12 7.30 -29.68
CA LEU A 624 -20.31 6.03 -29.00
C LEU A 624 -20.06 6.06 -27.49
N ILE A 625 -19.40 7.08 -26.94
CA ILE A 625 -18.72 6.91 -25.64
C ILE A 625 -19.40 7.67 -24.50
N SER A 626 -19.69 8.97 -24.59
CA SER A 626 -20.38 9.67 -23.50
C SER A 626 -21.84 9.21 -23.36
N LYS A 627 -22.19 8.54 -22.25
CA LYS A 627 -23.50 7.89 -22.08
C LYS A 627 -24.00 7.91 -20.64
N LEU A 628 -25.33 7.97 -20.52
CA LEU A 628 -26.08 7.84 -19.27
C LEU A 628 -26.71 6.45 -19.18
N TYR A 629 -26.47 5.78 -18.06
CA TYR A 629 -26.95 4.45 -17.72
C TYR A 629 -27.71 4.46 -16.40
N ARG A 630 -28.70 3.57 -16.29
CA ARG A 630 -29.18 3.07 -14.99
C ARG A 630 -28.39 1.83 -14.63
N VAL A 631 -27.82 1.80 -13.43
CA VAL A 631 -27.13 0.65 -12.85
C VAL A 631 -28.08 -0.03 -11.88
N GLY A 632 -28.39 -1.30 -12.11
CA GLY A 632 -29.39 -2.09 -11.38
C GLY A 632 -30.83 -1.95 -11.89
N HIS A 633 -31.77 -2.47 -11.11
CA HIS A 633 -33.17 -2.64 -11.53
C HIS A 633 -34.18 -1.84 -10.70
N GLY A 634 -35.17 -1.27 -11.37
CA GLY A 634 -36.35 -0.65 -10.75
C GLY A 634 -35.98 0.47 -9.76
N PRO A 635 -36.65 0.59 -8.60
CA PRO A 635 -36.40 1.65 -7.63
C PRO A 635 -35.09 1.49 -6.86
N LYS A 636 -34.34 0.40 -7.08
CA LYS A 636 -33.04 0.12 -6.45
C LYS A 636 -31.85 0.66 -7.26
N SER A 637 -32.12 1.16 -8.47
CA SER A 637 -31.07 1.61 -9.40
C SER A 637 -30.49 2.98 -9.04
N ILE A 638 -29.27 3.22 -9.50
CA ILE A 638 -28.61 4.53 -9.50
C ILE A 638 -28.33 4.96 -10.94
N PHE A 639 -28.12 6.26 -11.15
CA PHE A 639 -27.69 6.82 -12.42
C PHE A 639 -26.17 6.82 -12.49
N TRP A 640 -25.62 6.43 -13.62
CA TRP A 640 -24.19 6.50 -13.91
C TRP A 640 -23.98 7.12 -15.27
N CYS A 641 -23.26 8.24 -15.32
CA CYS A 641 -22.95 8.97 -16.54
C CYS A 641 -21.46 9.19 -16.64
N PHE A 642 -20.92 9.17 -17.84
CA PHE A 642 -19.52 9.53 -18.08
C PHE A 642 -19.32 10.23 -19.42
N GLU A 643 -18.23 10.98 -19.52
CA GLU A 643 -17.74 11.70 -20.69
C GLU A 643 -16.25 11.45 -20.85
N ILE A 644 -15.85 11.11 -22.07
CA ILE A 644 -14.48 10.79 -22.42
C ILE A 644 -14.10 11.61 -23.63
N ASN A 645 -13.00 12.35 -23.54
CA ASN A 645 -12.46 13.13 -24.64
C ASN A 645 -10.99 12.77 -24.85
N PHE A 646 -10.73 11.98 -25.89
CA PHE A 646 -9.36 11.57 -26.24
C PHE A 646 -8.49 12.71 -26.76
N LYS A 647 -9.10 13.73 -27.39
CA LYS A 647 -8.36 14.87 -27.94
C LYS A 647 -7.86 15.79 -26.83
N GLU A 648 -8.73 16.07 -25.86
CA GLU A 648 -8.43 16.94 -24.72
C GLU A 648 -7.89 16.14 -23.52
N GLU A 649 -7.75 14.82 -23.69
CA GLU A 649 -7.24 13.84 -22.73
C GLU A 649 -7.92 13.91 -21.36
N TYR A 650 -9.26 13.85 -21.31
CA TYR A 650 -9.96 13.82 -20.03
C TYR A 650 -11.08 12.78 -19.96
N TYR A 651 -11.35 12.36 -18.73
CA TYR A 651 -12.47 11.53 -18.32
C TYR A 651 -13.20 12.20 -17.16
N GLN A 652 -14.51 12.27 -17.24
CA GLN A 652 -15.36 12.70 -16.13
C GLN A 652 -16.55 11.76 -16.03
N GLU A 653 -16.93 11.38 -14.81
CA GLU A 653 -18.14 10.59 -14.58
C GLU A 653 -18.86 11.06 -13.32
N PHE A 654 -20.14 10.76 -13.22
CA PHE A 654 -20.84 10.80 -11.94
C PHE A 654 -21.73 9.58 -11.73
N ARG A 655 -21.93 9.24 -10.46
CA ARG A 655 -22.86 8.22 -9.99
C ARG A 655 -23.82 8.85 -8.99
N ALA A 656 -25.12 8.80 -9.23
CA ALA A 656 -26.11 9.47 -8.39
C ALA A 656 -27.36 8.63 -8.10
N ALA A 657 -27.86 8.70 -6.87
CA ALA A 657 -29.17 8.15 -6.53
C ALA A 657 -30.32 9.03 -7.04
N ASP A 658 -30.04 10.33 -7.20
CA ASP A 658 -30.93 11.36 -7.76
C ASP A 658 -30.27 12.00 -8.98
N LEU A 659 -30.92 11.91 -10.14
CA LEU A 659 -30.34 12.44 -11.38
C LEU A 659 -30.20 13.96 -11.33
N ALA A 660 -31.17 14.69 -10.75
CA ALA A 660 -31.15 16.14 -10.76
C ALA A 660 -29.98 16.69 -9.92
N GLU A 661 -29.66 16.05 -8.80
CA GLU A 661 -28.49 16.39 -8.00
C GLU A 661 -27.18 16.03 -8.73
N GLY A 662 -27.16 14.86 -9.40
CA GLY A 662 -26.03 14.48 -10.26
C GLY A 662 -25.76 15.52 -11.36
N GLU A 663 -26.82 16.00 -12.02
CA GLU A 663 -26.76 17.05 -13.05
C GLU A 663 -26.32 18.42 -12.52
N GLN A 664 -26.55 18.73 -11.24
CA GLN A 664 -26.09 19.99 -10.65
C GLN A 664 -24.58 19.98 -10.35
N ILE A 665 -24.03 18.81 -10.05
CA ILE A 665 -22.62 18.65 -9.68
C ILE A 665 -21.74 18.42 -10.90
N TYR A 666 -22.28 17.73 -11.92
CA TYR A 666 -21.59 17.40 -13.16
C TYR A 666 -21.60 18.57 -14.14
#